data_AF-A0A9X1SR84-F1
#
_entry.id   AF-A0A9X1SR84-F1
#
_cell.length_a   1.000
_cell.length_b   1.000
_cell.length_c   1.000
_cell.angle_alpha   90.00
_cell.angle_beta   90.00
_cell.angle_gamma   90.00
#
_symmetry.space_group_name_H-M   'P 1'
#
loop_
_entity.id
_entity.type
_entity.pdbx_description
1 polymer ?
#
loop_
_entity_poly.entity_id
_entity_poly.type
_entity_poly.pdbx_seq_one_letter_code
_entity_poly.pdbx_strand_id
1 'polypeptide(L)'
;MPTNLRPALLRRVLPAPLIDRLPAGLVHEYVNPPTGTRLRVLTVMARVPDGAVEGLRATLAEIDAGDSPFLRVPGTHFARLTVMASEQFRPQTSPDPSRMTLRSKLLHLVMHGNRDQEPDRPEVSFLLFTASYDGRGNSAESDQAHYAEQLRTGLGARADLIWGQCEGYPGHQDPAAFAGFLTEYQLRSGYVFSASDSEPTVEEVRGALALRRQITDLALETEGMDQAALAARLRKEWEKRPASGFLDDLSDLTPNDLSWSTAPAPAVRAPDRVHAPAGAVPVQQEPETHAPVSTPEEPDVPRVKRLGGGTPLTDPDLTDVQNLVSSGYPRHHAARHLLLEVTDPAAARDWLAALIEHVPTAGWAENLVDQLGRDVEGADAGTPTKDRPSSPTFAAHVAVSYTGLSALGLPPAELEGFPDEFTAGMAARESGLIPGTGTTTWQTPFSDAGSPDLLLMLSAPDHATLDAELQHRPQVVPGEGSGLIVLDSIEAGRISDEPSPDGVRAAGFREHFGFVDGLTQPRVHGVTTGRHSAELPPGEALLGYEDIDGDTAGAGLPAAIGLNGSFLVWRKLEQDVAGFDELIRELAENMIDRSPAILAAGTDPTELAAAKLMGRWRDGTPVTLSTEGPRPALAKQPFSFQESDSEGYGCPVGAHVRRANPRDSRPKDHDPDKHQNQKPHLESELAQRHRMLRRGIPYGLPVSAGIWAGAPTPDVNDEVPDGERGLLFVALVGDIHRQFEFVQAHWMSDGNAFRLGSDRDVISGAAPAGSKFVAQGRCPAFVEQRKQVVTCRGGEYFLLPGIKALRRIARG
;
A
#
# COMPACT_ATOMS: atom_id res chain seq x y z
N MET A 1 -31.78 -21.47 2.83
CA MET A 1 -31.87 -22.88 2.36
C MET A 1 -31.77 -22.88 0.84
N PRO A 2 -30.77 -23.50 0.20
CA PRO A 2 -30.64 -23.48 -1.26
C PRO A 2 -31.41 -24.67 -1.87
N THR A 3 -32.41 -24.40 -2.71
CA THR A 3 -33.18 -25.45 -3.40
C THR A 3 -32.80 -25.52 -4.88
N ASN A 4 -31.85 -26.41 -5.20
CA ASN A 4 -31.68 -26.97 -6.53
C ASN A 4 -31.51 -28.49 -6.39
N LEU A 5 -32.61 -29.18 -6.07
CA LEU A 5 -32.68 -30.65 -6.07
C LEU A 5 -33.51 -31.10 -7.26
N ARG A 6 -32.93 -31.96 -8.11
CA ARG A 6 -33.57 -32.48 -9.32
C ARG A 6 -34.80 -33.33 -8.98
N PRO A 7 -35.92 -33.25 -9.74
CA PRO A 7 -37.19 -33.95 -9.45
C PRO A 7 -37.08 -35.48 -9.33
N ALA A 8 -36.09 -36.09 -9.97
CA ALA A 8 -35.82 -37.53 -9.87
C ALA A 8 -35.31 -37.97 -8.49
N LEU A 9 -34.72 -37.07 -7.70
CA LEU A 9 -34.26 -37.36 -6.33
C LEU A 9 -35.41 -37.27 -5.30
N LEU A 10 -36.37 -36.37 -5.48
CA LEU A 10 -37.49 -36.18 -4.54
C LEU A 10 -38.41 -37.41 -4.46
N ARG A 11 -38.60 -38.15 -5.56
CA ARG A 11 -39.38 -39.39 -5.60
C ARG A 11 -38.73 -40.59 -4.89
N ARG A 12 -37.44 -40.50 -4.53
CA ARG A 12 -36.72 -41.56 -3.81
C ARG A 12 -36.75 -41.39 -2.28
N VAL A 13 -37.14 -40.22 -1.78
CA VAL A 13 -36.93 -39.85 -0.36
C VAL A 13 -38.25 -39.55 0.37
N LEU A 14 -39.35 -39.27 -0.34
CA LEU A 14 -40.65 -38.95 0.26
C LEU A 14 -41.78 -39.87 -0.26
N PRO A 15 -42.72 -40.30 0.60
CA PRO A 15 -43.87 -41.10 0.19
C PRO A 15 -44.88 -40.27 -0.63
N ALA A 16 -45.45 -40.90 -1.67
CA ALA A 16 -46.30 -40.28 -2.70
C ALA A 16 -47.41 -39.32 -2.19
N PRO A 17 -48.12 -39.57 -1.06
CA PRO A 17 -49.20 -38.68 -0.62
C PRO A 17 -48.74 -37.29 -0.15
N LEU A 18 -47.45 -37.10 0.14
CA LEU A 18 -46.88 -35.82 0.55
C LEU A 18 -46.54 -34.91 -0.65
N ILE A 19 -46.28 -35.52 -1.81
CA ILE A 19 -45.94 -34.81 -3.06
C ILE A 19 -47.19 -34.13 -3.63
N ASP A 20 -48.37 -34.76 -3.50
CA ASP A 20 -49.64 -34.24 -4.01
C ASP A 20 -50.25 -33.11 -3.15
N ARG A 21 -49.61 -32.75 -2.03
CA ARG A 21 -50.05 -31.66 -1.12
C ARG A 21 -49.22 -30.39 -1.22
N LEU A 22 -48.21 -30.33 -2.09
CA LEU A 22 -47.45 -29.10 -2.32
C LEU A 22 -48.28 -28.10 -3.15
N PRO A 23 -48.31 -26.79 -2.80
CA PRO A 23 -49.09 -25.80 -3.52
C PRO A 23 -48.65 -25.69 -4.98
N ALA A 24 -49.61 -25.57 -5.91
CA ALA A 24 -49.39 -25.55 -7.37
C ALA A 24 -48.68 -24.30 -7.93
N GLY A 25 -47.90 -23.57 -7.11
CA GLY A 25 -47.13 -22.39 -7.50
C GLY A 25 -45.61 -22.51 -7.32
N LEU A 26 -45.10 -23.66 -6.88
CA LEU A 26 -43.69 -23.86 -6.52
C LEU A 26 -42.81 -24.43 -7.65
N VAL A 27 -43.30 -24.37 -8.89
CA VAL A 27 -42.54 -24.66 -10.10
C VAL A 27 -42.83 -23.55 -11.11
N HIS A 28 -42.25 -22.38 -10.91
CA HIS A 28 -41.94 -21.53 -12.04
C HIS A 28 -40.64 -22.06 -12.65
N GLU A 29 -40.72 -22.54 -13.89
CA GLU A 29 -39.53 -22.71 -14.72
C GLU A 29 -38.79 -21.38 -14.73
N TYR A 30 -37.63 -21.34 -14.06
CA TYR A 30 -36.66 -20.30 -14.27
C TYR A 30 -36.12 -20.50 -15.68
N VAL A 31 -36.72 -19.81 -16.65
CA VAL A 31 -36.12 -19.61 -17.96
C VAL A 31 -34.91 -18.73 -17.70
N ASN A 32 -33.71 -19.31 -17.74
CA ASN A 32 -32.49 -18.52 -17.83
C ASN A 32 -32.68 -17.49 -18.95
N PRO A 33 -32.54 -16.17 -18.71
CA PRO A 33 -32.43 -15.25 -19.81
C PRO A 33 -31.22 -15.69 -20.65
N PRO A 34 -31.31 -15.62 -21.98
CA PRO A 34 -30.29 -16.14 -22.86
C PRO A 34 -28.94 -15.48 -22.53
N THR A 35 -27.92 -16.31 -22.40
CA THR A 35 -26.51 -15.95 -22.41
C THR A 35 -26.23 -14.88 -23.48
N GLY A 36 -26.05 -13.61 -23.08
CA GLY A 36 -25.71 -12.54 -24.03
C GLY A 36 -25.93 -11.09 -23.59
N THR A 37 -26.75 -10.81 -22.58
CA THR A 37 -27.11 -9.42 -22.21
C THR A 37 -26.24 -8.89 -21.07
N ARG A 38 -25.58 -7.74 -21.24
CA ARG A 38 -24.77 -7.06 -20.21
C ARG A 38 -25.49 -5.80 -19.72
N LEU A 39 -25.57 -5.57 -18.41
CA LEU A 39 -26.11 -4.31 -17.89
C LEU A 39 -25.18 -3.14 -18.21
N ARG A 40 -25.73 -2.06 -18.76
CA ARG A 40 -25.06 -0.80 -19.11
C ARG A 40 -25.69 0.37 -18.38
N VAL A 41 -24.97 1.48 -18.28
CA VAL A 41 -25.48 2.74 -17.70
C VAL A 41 -25.17 3.89 -18.64
N LEU A 42 -26.14 4.79 -18.77
CA LEU A 42 -26.00 6.07 -19.45
C LEU A 42 -26.35 7.18 -18.46
N THR A 43 -25.42 8.10 -18.22
CA THR A 43 -25.66 9.33 -17.45
C THR A 43 -25.42 10.52 -18.35
N VAL A 44 -26.40 11.41 -18.49
CA VAL A 44 -26.35 12.62 -19.31
C VAL A 44 -26.63 13.82 -18.41
N MET A 45 -25.73 14.80 -18.44
CA MET A 45 -25.82 16.04 -17.67
C MET A 45 -25.98 17.20 -18.65
N ALA A 46 -27.22 17.56 -18.94
CA ALA A 46 -27.54 18.64 -19.88
C ALA A 46 -27.77 19.94 -19.13
N ARG A 47 -27.21 21.05 -19.64
CA ARG A 47 -27.37 22.38 -19.04
C ARG A 47 -28.78 22.91 -19.25
N VAL A 48 -29.34 23.54 -18.24
CA VAL A 48 -30.68 24.16 -18.25
C VAL A 48 -30.52 25.65 -17.97
N PRO A 49 -31.01 26.55 -18.86
CA PRO A 49 -31.01 27.98 -18.60
C PRO A 49 -31.80 28.32 -17.33
N ASP A 50 -31.32 29.26 -16.51
CA ASP A 50 -31.91 29.52 -15.19
C ASP A 50 -33.41 29.90 -15.24
N GLY A 51 -33.86 30.58 -16.31
CA GLY A 51 -35.27 30.91 -16.53
C GLY A 51 -36.16 29.74 -16.97
N ALA A 52 -35.59 28.57 -17.28
CA ALA A 52 -36.31 27.38 -17.75
C ALA A 52 -36.46 26.29 -16.65
N VAL A 53 -35.83 26.46 -15.49
CA VAL A 53 -35.82 25.46 -14.42
C VAL A 53 -37.21 25.17 -13.86
N GLU A 54 -38.02 26.21 -13.60
CA GLU A 54 -39.39 26.04 -13.09
C GLU A 54 -40.30 25.36 -14.12
N GLY A 55 -40.20 25.76 -15.39
CA GLY A 55 -40.94 25.15 -16.50
C GLY A 55 -40.58 23.68 -16.70
N LEU A 56 -39.29 23.33 -16.57
CA LEU A 56 -38.83 21.95 -16.62
C LEU A 56 -39.34 21.13 -15.44
N ARG A 57 -39.28 21.66 -14.21
CA ARG A 57 -39.81 20.98 -13.02
C ARG A 57 -41.32 20.72 -13.15
N ALA A 58 -42.10 21.69 -13.64
CA ALA A 58 -43.53 21.53 -13.88
C ALA A 58 -43.79 20.43 -14.92
N THR A 59 -43.06 20.44 -16.03
CA THR A 59 -43.16 19.42 -17.09
C THR A 59 -42.84 18.01 -16.56
N LEU A 60 -41.78 17.87 -15.77
CA LEU A 60 -41.40 16.58 -15.16
C LEU A 60 -42.42 16.11 -14.12
N ALA A 61 -43.02 17.03 -13.35
CA ALA A 61 -44.06 16.68 -12.39
C ALA A 61 -45.34 16.18 -13.07
N GLU A 62 -45.70 16.72 -14.23
CA GLU A 62 -46.81 16.20 -15.05
C GLU A 62 -46.53 14.79 -15.59
N ILE A 63 -45.27 14.51 -15.96
CA ILE A 63 -44.83 13.18 -16.38
C ILE A 63 -44.87 12.17 -15.22
N ASP A 64 -44.52 12.60 -14.01
CA ASP A 64 -44.52 11.77 -12.79
C ASP A 64 -45.93 11.40 -12.31
N ALA A 65 -46.96 12.15 -12.72
CA ALA A 65 -48.35 11.88 -12.37
C ALA A 65 -48.96 10.66 -13.11
N GLY A 66 -48.26 10.08 -14.09
CA GLY A 66 -48.70 8.91 -14.87
C GLY A 66 -47.73 7.73 -14.83
N ASP A 67 -47.95 6.75 -15.71
CA ASP A 67 -47.02 5.63 -15.89
C ASP A 67 -45.66 6.13 -16.40
N SER A 68 -44.56 5.56 -15.89
CA SER A 68 -43.20 5.95 -16.26
C SER A 68 -43.02 6.01 -17.79
N PRO A 69 -42.53 7.12 -18.36
CA PRO A 69 -42.39 7.26 -19.80
C PRO A 69 -41.39 6.25 -20.39
N PHE A 70 -40.47 5.74 -19.56
CA PHE A 70 -39.45 4.77 -19.93
C PHE A 70 -39.96 3.33 -20.04
N LEU A 71 -41.21 3.04 -19.65
CA LEU A 71 -41.85 1.74 -19.90
C LEU A 71 -41.92 1.37 -21.39
N ARG A 72 -41.86 2.39 -22.26
CA ARG A 72 -41.88 2.24 -23.72
C ARG A 72 -40.49 2.15 -24.34
N VAL A 73 -39.43 2.18 -23.52
CA VAL A 73 -38.04 2.10 -23.94
C VAL A 73 -37.51 0.71 -23.58
N PRO A 74 -37.47 -0.24 -24.53
CA PRO A 74 -37.14 -1.64 -24.26
C PRO A 74 -35.77 -1.77 -23.59
N GLY A 75 -35.66 -2.71 -22.65
CA GLY A 75 -34.40 -3.00 -21.95
C GLY A 75 -34.00 -1.98 -20.90
N THR A 76 -34.83 -0.96 -20.58
CA THR A 76 -34.58 -0.04 -19.46
C THR A 76 -34.99 -0.69 -18.14
N HIS A 77 -34.05 -0.83 -17.21
CA HIS A 77 -34.30 -1.37 -15.87
C HIS A 77 -34.58 -0.26 -14.86
N PHE A 78 -33.83 0.83 -14.97
CA PHE A 78 -33.99 2.01 -14.13
C PHE A 78 -33.75 3.25 -14.98
N ALA A 79 -34.54 4.29 -14.76
CA ALA A 79 -34.32 5.60 -15.34
C ALA A 79 -34.71 6.67 -14.34
N ARG A 80 -33.89 7.71 -14.21
CA ARG A 80 -34.10 8.82 -13.28
C ARG A 80 -33.78 10.14 -13.96
N LEU A 81 -34.63 11.12 -13.71
CA LEU A 81 -34.43 12.52 -14.08
C LEU A 81 -34.27 13.33 -12.79
N THR A 82 -33.21 14.12 -12.69
CA THR A 82 -32.93 14.97 -11.53
C THR A 82 -32.57 16.37 -12.01
N VAL A 83 -33.35 17.36 -11.58
CA VAL A 83 -33.01 18.77 -11.82
C VAL A 83 -32.10 19.24 -10.69
N MET A 84 -30.87 19.61 -11.02
CA MET A 84 -29.89 20.21 -10.12
C MET A 84 -29.90 21.71 -10.36
N ALA A 85 -30.66 22.46 -9.56
CA ALA A 85 -30.71 23.90 -9.71
C ALA A 85 -29.50 24.56 -9.04
N SER A 86 -28.92 25.57 -9.67
CA SER A 86 -27.76 26.32 -9.15
C SER A 86 -28.03 26.87 -7.73
N GLU A 87 -29.26 27.28 -7.45
CA GLU A 87 -29.74 27.76 -6.13
C GLU A 87 -29.72 26.69 -5.01
N GLN A 88 -29.75 25.40 -5.35
CA GLN A 88 -29.77 24.29 -4.37
C GLN A 88 -28.37 23.93 -3.86
N PHE A 89 -27.32 24.44 -4.51
CA PHE A 89 -25.96 24.29 -4.02
C PHE A 89 -25.73 25.27 -2.88
N ARG A 90 -25.96 24.79 -1.65
CA ARG A 90 -25.61 25.54 -0.45
C ARG A 90 -24.09 25.66 -0.38
N PRO A 91 -23.55 26.87 -0.11
CA PRO A 91 -22.16 26.99 0.27
C PRO A 91 -21.89 26.05 1.44
N GLN A 92 -20.82 25.25 1.36
CA GLN A 92 -20.20 24.77 2.58
C GLN A 92 -19.81 26.04 3.34
N THR A 93 -20.53 26.35 4.43
CA THR A 93 -20.16 27.51 5.25
C THR A 93 -18.75 27.25 5.76
N SER A 94 -17.81 28.15 5.41
CA SER A 94 -16.46 28.11 5.98
C SER A 94 -16.60 27.95 7.50
N PRO A 95 -15.96 26.95 8.13
CA PRO A 95 -16.27 26.63 9.50
C PRO A 95 -15.88 27.82 10.40
N ASP A 96 -16.75 28.21 11.32
CA ASP A 96 -16.54 29.37 12.20
C ASP A 96 -15.17 29.27 12.90
N PRO A 97 -14.21 30.15 12.58
CA PRO A 97 -12.87 30.08 13.14
C PRO A 97 -12.88 30.20 14.67
N SER A 98 -13.89 30.85 15.26
CA SER A 98 -14.01 30.95 16.71
C SER A 98 -14.28 29.60 17.39
N ARG A 99 -14.82 28.63 16.63
CA ARG A 99 -15.14 27.27 17.08
C ARG A 99 -14.07 26.23 16.72
N MET A 100 -13.05 26.62 15.95
CA MET A 100 -11.97 25.73 15.54
C MET A 100 -10.88 25.57 16.61
N THR A 101 -10.37 24.35 16.75
CA THR A 101 -9.15 24.09 17.55
C THR A 101 -7.93 24.75 16.91
N LEU A 102 -6.87 25.00 17.68
CA LEU A 102 -5.66 25.64 17.19
C LEU A 102 -5.01 24.89 16.00
N ARG A 103 -5.07 23.55 16.03
CA ARG A 103 -4.56 22.68 14.96
C ARG A 103 -5.40 22.79 13.69
N SER A 104 -6.73 22.86 13.82
CA SER A 104 -7.63 23.08 12.69
C SER A 104 -7.49 24.48 12.09
N LYS A 105 -7.23 25.50 12.91
CA LYS A 105 -6.90 26.86 12.44
C LYS A 105 -5.59 26.88 11.65
N LEU A 106 -4.57 26.19 12.15
CA LEU A 106 -3.28 26.09 11.46
C LEU A 106 -3.42 25.34 10.14
N LEU A 107 -4.19 24.24 10.11
CA LEU A 107 -4.47 23.50 8.88
C LEU A 107 -5.28 24.33 7.88
N HIS A 108 -6.31 25.06 8.32
CA HIS A 108 -7.06 25.97 7.47
C HIS A 108 -6.18 27.11 6.91
N LEU A 109 -5.26 27.64 7.74
CA LEU A 109 -4.28 28.63 7.33
C LEU A 109 -3.28 28.07 6.30
N VAL A 110 -2.78 26.86 6.51
CA VAL A 110 -1.80 26.20 5.62
C VAL A 110 -2.44 25.78 4.30
N MET A 111 -3.65 25.21 4.34
CA MET A 111 -4.32 24.66 3.17
C MET A 111 -5.01 25.73 2.32
N HIS A 112 -5.57 26.77 2.96
CA HIS A 112 -6.43 27.75 2.28
C HIS A 112 -5.91 29.19 2.40
N GLY A 113 -4.80 29.43 3.10
CA GLY A 113 -4.17 30.76 3.17
C GLY A 113 -5.06 31.83 3.79
N ASN A 114 -6.02 31.44 4.64
CA ASN A 114 -7.07 32.32 5.17
C ASN A 114 -7.97 32.97 4.08
N ARG A 115 -7.98 32.41 2.87
CA ARG A 115 -8.92 32.81 1.81
C ARG A 115 -10.29 32.22 2.15
N ASP A 116 -11.34 33.02 2.02
CA ASP A 116 -12.70 32.50 2.04
C ASP A 116 -12.81 31.45 0.93
N GLN A 117 -13.29 30.26 1.28
CA GLN A 117 -13.62 29.29 0.25
C GLN A 117 -14.78 29.87 -0.55
N GLU A 118 -14.52 30.21 -1.82
CA GLU A 118 -15.61 30.42 -2.75
C GLU A 118 -16.31 29.07 -2.93
N PRO A 119 -17.60 28.95 -2.55
CA PRO A 119 -18.30 27.70 -2.69
C PRO A 119 -18.32 27.27 -4.16
N ASP A 120 -18.17 25.98 -4.42
CA ASP A 120 -18.48 25.38 -5.71
C ASP A 120 -19.96 25.62 -6.02
N ARG A 121 -20.25 26.78 -6.59
CA ARG A 121 -21.54 27.13 -7.17
C ARG A 121 -21.41 26.83 -8.65
N PRO A 122 -21.96 25.72 -9.16
CA PRO A 122 -22.22 25.67 -10.57
C PRO A 122 -23.08 26.90 -10.90
N GLU A 123 -22.55 27.80 -11.73
CA GLU A 123 -23.22 29.05 -12.11
C GLU A 123 -24.50 28.81 -12.91
N VAL A 124 -24.81 27.54 -13.20
CA VAL A 124 -25.83 27.11 -14.16
C VAL A 124 -26.54 25.88 -13.62
N SER A 125 -27.82 25.76 -13.94
CA SER A 125 -28.64 24.60 -13.58
C SER A 125 -28.45 23.44 -14.56
N PHE A 126 -28.69 22.21 -14.12
CA PHE A 126 -28.55 21.01 -14.95
C PHE A 126 -29.75 20.07 -14.83
N LEU A 127 -30.07 19.37 -15.92
CA LEU A 127 -30.90 18.18 -15.93
C LEU A 127 -29.99 16.95 -16.04
N LEU A 128 -29.98 16.15 -14.97
CA LEU A 128 -29.29 14.88 -14.93
C LEU A 128 -30.27 13.76 -15.29
N PHE A 129 -30.01 13.08 -16.40
CA PHE A 129 -30.66 11.82 -16.77
C PHE A 129 -29.72 10.65 -16.49
N THR A 130 -30.19 9.65 -15.77
CA THR A 130 -29.43 8.41 -15.54
C THR A 130 -30.33 7.22 -15.86
N ALA A 131 -29.85 6.28 -16.67
CA ALA A 131 -30.55 5.04 -16.95
C ALA A 131 -29.62 3.83 -16.93
N SER A 132 -30.12 2.69 -16.42
CA SER A 132 -29.52 1.38 -16.60
C SER A 132 -30.32 0.55 -17.60
N TYR A 133 -29.62 -0.12 -18.50
CA TYR A 133 -30.25 -0.80 -19.63
C TYR A 133 -29.50 -2.05 -20.12
N ASP A 134 -30.18 -2.86 -20.91
CA ASP A 134 -29.64 -4.06 -21.55
C ASP A 134 -28.72 -3.74 -22.73
N GLY A 135 -27.43 -4.06 -22.60
CA GLY A 135 -26.47 -4.12 -23.71
C GLY A 135 -26.47 -5.49 -24.38
N ARG A 136 -26.47 -5.53 -25.71
CA ARG A 136 -26.55 -6.76 -26.53
C ARG A 136 -25.44 -6.88 -27.58
N GLY A 137 -24.61 -5.85 -27.72
CA GLY A 137 -23.53 -5.72 -28.68
C GLY A 137 -22.16 -6.04 -28.10
N ASN A 138 -21.16 -6.05 -28.98
CA ASN A 138 -19.77 -6.41 -28.64
C ASN A 138 -19.00 -5.25 -27.97
N SER A 139 -19.47 -4.00 -28.07
CA SER A 139 -18.84 -2.81 -27.46
C SER A 139 -19.86 -1.91 -26.76
N ALA A 140 -19.41 -1.17 -25.74
CA ALA A 140 -20.26 -0.22 -25.00
C ALA A 140 -20.82 0.89 -25.90
N GLU A 141 -20.04 1.31 -26.90
CA GLU A 141 -20.45 2.32 -27.88
C GLU A 141 -21.59 1.83 -28.77
N SER A 142 -21.53 0.57 -29.21
CA SER A 142 -22.61 -0.04 -30.01
C SER A 142 -23.88 -0.23 -29.18
N ASP A 143 -23.74 -0.61 -27.90
CA ASP A 143 -24.85 -0.73 -26.95
C ASP A 143 -25.52 0.61 -26.69
N GLN A 144 -24.72 1.66 -26.47
CA GLN A 144 -25.21 3.00 -26.20
C GLN A 144 -25.90 3.60 -27.44
N ALA A 145 -25.33 3.43 -28.63
CA ALA A 145 -25.96 3.89 -29.87
C ALA A 145 -27.32 3.19 -30.09
N HIS A 146 -27.40 1.89 -29.80
CA HIS A 146 -28.66 1.15 -29.87
C HIS A 146 -29.68 1.66 -28.84
N TYR A 147 -29.24 1.89 -27.60
CA TYR A 147 -30.11 2.39 -26.55
C TYR A 147 -30.56 3.84 -26.77
N ALA A 148 -29.71 4.69 -27.34
CA ALA A 148 -30.07 6.05 -27.74
C ALA A 148 -31.21 6.04 -28.77
N GLU A 149 -31.19 5.13 -29.73
CA GLU A 149 -32.29 4.97 -30.69
C GLU A 149 -33.57 4.43 -30.04
N GLN A 150 -33.44 3.52 -29.07
CA GLN A 150 -34.58 3.04 -28.28
C GLN A 150 -35.20 4.15 -27.42
N LEU A 151 -34.38 5.01 -26.80
CA LEU A 151 -34.85 6.18 -26.06
C LEU A 151 -35.60 7.13 -26.99
N ARG A 152 -35.02 7.44 -28.16
CA ARG A 152 -35.60 8.35 -29.15
C ARG A 152 -36.96 7.88 -29.64
N THR A 153 -37.07 6.61 -30.03
CA THR A 153 -38.30 6.03 -30.57
C THR A 153 -39.33 5.72 -29.49
N GLY A 154 -38.90 5.21 -28.33
CA GLY A 154 -39.77 4.84 -27.22
C GLY A 154 -40.40 6.03 -26.51
N LEU A 155 -39.66 7.13 -26.38
CA LEU A 155 -40.18 8.38 -25.82
C LEU A 155 -40.90 9.22 -26.88
N GLY A 156 -40.43 9.23 -28.14
CA GLY A 156 -40.98 10.04 -29.21
C GLY A 156 -41.04 11.52 -28.84
N ALA A 157 -42.18 12.18 -29.09
CA ALA A 157 -42.39 13.58 -28.74
C ALA A 157 -42.21 13.90 -27.23
N ARG A 158 -42.23 12.89 -26.34
CA ARG A 158 -41.94 13.10 -24.92
C ARG A 158 -40.47 13.37 -24.64
N ALA A 159 -39.56 12.93 -25.51
CA ALA A 159 -38.16 13.32 -25.41
C ALA A 159 -38.00 14.84 -25.57
N ASP A 160 -38.80 15.46 -26.45
CA ASP A 160 -38.80 16.92 -26.62
C ASP A 160 -39.36 17.63 -25.38
N LEU A 161 -40.26 17.01 -24.63
CA LEU A 161 -40.75 17.55 -23.35
C LEU A 161 -39.67 17.49 -22.25
N ILE A 162 -38.88 16.41 -22.22
CA ILE A 162 -37.84 16.19 -21.20
C ILE A 162 -36.61 17.06 -21.47
N TRP A 163 -36.09 17.06 -22.69
CA TRP A 163 -34.84 17.74 -23.03
C TRP A 163 -35.01 19.04 -23.83
N GLY A 164 -36.23 19.40 -24.26
CA GLY A 164 -36.45 20.60 -25.07
C GLY A 164 -36.11 21.92 -24.39
N GLN A 165 -36.01 21.92 -23.06
CA GLN A 165 -35.58 23.07 -22.26
C GLN A 165 -34.07 23.04 -21.93
N CYS A 166 -33.34 22.02 -22.39
CA CYS A 166 -31.89 21.91 -22.24
C CYS A 166 -31.15 22.59 -23.40
N GLU A 167 -30.03 23.23 -23.09
CA GLU A 167 -29.16 23.85 -24.08
C GLU A 167 -28.58 22.80 -25.02
N GLY A 168 -28.57 23.09 -26.33
CA GLY A 168 -28.00 22.20 -27.35
C GLY A 168 -28.87 21.00 -27.75
N TYR A 169 -30.08 20.86 -27.20
CA TYR A 169 -30.98 19.74 -27.58
C TYR A 169 -31.52 19.89 -29.02
N PRO A 170 -31.30 18.90 -29.90
CA PRO A 170 -31.66 19.02 -31.32
C PRO A 170 -33.07 18.55 -31.69
N GLY A 171 -33.85 18.03 -30.72
CA GLY A 171 -35.11 17.34 -30.99
C GLY A 171 -34.92 15.85 -31.28
N HIS A 172 -35.97 15.04 -31.07
CA HIS A 172 -35.91 13.58 -31.27
C HIS A 172 -36.07 13.13 -32.74
N GLN A 173 -36.36 14.04 -33.68
CA GLN A 173 -36.66 13.68 -35.07
C GLN A 173 -35.42 13.28 -35.88
N ASP A 174 -34.25 13.83 -35.54
CA ASP A 174 -32.97 13.49 -36.15
C ASP A 174 -32.23 12.44 -35.29
N PRO A 175 -32.09 11.19 -35.74
CA PRO A 175 -31.43 10.14 -34.96
C PRO A 175 -29.97 10.42 -34.66
N ALA A 176 -29.23 11.00 -35.61
CA ALA A 176 -27.80 11.23 -35.46
C ALA A 176 -27.54 12.39 -34.50
N ALA A 177 -28.32 13.47 -34.63
CA ALA A 177 -28.21 14.62 -33.73
C ALA A 177 -28.63 14.25 -32.29
N PHE A 178 -29.72 13.50 -32.11
CA PHE A 178 -30.18 13.08 -30.79
C PHE A 178 -29.16 12.17 -30.08
N ALA A 179 -28.60 11.19 -30.79
CA ALA A 179 -27.54 10.34 -30.23
C ALA A 179 -26.27 11.16 -29.91
N GLY A 180 -25.91 12.10 -30.80
CA GLY A 180 -24.80 13.04 -30.60
C GLY A 180 -24.96 13.85 -29.32
N PHE A 181 -26.14 14.42 -29.08
CA PHE A 181 -26.47 15.15 -27.85
C PHE A 181 -26.27 14.28 -26.60
N LEU A 182 -26.79 13.04 -26.58
CA LEU A 182 -26.64 12.16 -25.43
C LEU A 182 -25.18 11.80 -25.15
N THR A 183 -24.35 11.64 -26.20
CA THR A 183 -22.92 11.34 -26.09
C THR A 183 -22.10 12.57 -25.69
N GLU A 184 -22.41 13.75 -26.23
CA GLU A 184 -21.72 15.00 -25.95
C GLU A 184 -21.89 15.40 -24.48
N TYR A 185 -23.12 15.34 -23.97
CA TYR A 185 -23.44 15.67 -22.58
C TYR A 185 -23.33 14.46 -21.64
N GLN A 186 -22.68 13.37 -22.07
CA GLN A 186 -22.52 12.17 -21.26
C GLN A 186 -21.49 12.39 -20.15
N LEU A 187 -21.88 12.07 -18.91
CA LEU A 187 -20.93 11.86 -17.82
C LEU A 187 -20.41 10.43 -17.87
N ARG A 188 -19.11 10.26 -18.12
CA ARG A 188 -18.45 8.96 -18.05
C ARG A 188 -18.24 8.57 -16.59
N SER A 189 -19.16 7.79 -16.04
CA SER A 189 -19.02 7.21 -14.70
C SER A 189 -18.11 5.98 -14.74
N GLY A 190 -17.03 5.97 -13.95
CA GLY A 190 -16.12 4.81 -13.80
C GLY A 190 -16.64 3.66 -12.92
N TYR A 191 -17.83 3.81 -12.33
CA TYR A 191 -18.45 2.84 -11.42
C TYR A 191 -19.96 2.73 -11.72
N VAL A 192 -20.45 1.48 -11.80
CA VAL A 192 -21.89 1.17 -11.91
C VAL A 192 -22.30 0.38 -10.67
N PHE A 193 -23.22 0.91 -9.89
CA PHE A 193 -23.91 0.16 -8.84
C PHE A 193 -25.18 -0.46 -9.42
N SER A 194 -25.24 -1.79 -9.50
CA SER A 194 -26.47 -2.54 -9.75
C SER A 194 -26.94 -3.17 -8.44
N ALA A 195 -28.17 -2.89 -8.03
CA ALA A 195 -28.77 -3.54 -6.87
C ALA A 195 -29.24 -4.95 -7.26
N SER A 196 -28.56 -5.96 -6.69
CA SER A 196 -28.95 -7.38 -6.51
C SER A 196 -29.49 -8.20 -7.69
N ASP A 197 -29.02 -9.45 -7.80
CA ASP A 197 -29.58 -10.53 -8.64
C ASP A 197 -31.00 -10.99 -8.24
N SER A 198 -31.61 -10.39 -7.20
CA SER A 198 -33.01 -10.60 -6.84
C SER A 198 -33.84 -9.47 -7.44
N GLU A 199 -34.66 -9.76 -8.45
CA GLU A 199 -35.65 -8.84 -9.01
C GLU A 199 -36.61 -8.40 -7.88
N PRO A 200 -36.42 -7.22 -7.26
CA PRO A 200 -37.30 -6.79 -6.19
C PRO A 200 -38.62 -6.33 -6.80
N THR A 201 -39.73 -6.64 -6.14
CA THR A 201 -41.03 -6.16 -6.60
C THR A 201 -41.08 -4.63 -6.51
N VAL A 202 -41.93 -4.01 -7.36
CA VAL A 202 -42.15 -2.56 -7.33
C VAL A 202 -42.57 -2.09 -5.93
N GLU A 203 -43.29 -2.92 -5.18
CA GLU A 203 -43.74 -2.63 -3.81
C GLU A 203 -42.56 -2.56 -2.83
N GLU A 204 -41.60 -3.48 -2.91
CA GLU A 204 -40.40 -3.50 -2.08
C GLU A 204 -39.48 -2.31 -2.38
N VAL A 205 -39.31 -1.96 -3.66
CA VAL A 205 -38.52 -0.78 -4.07
C VAL A 205 -39.19 0.50 -3.55
N ARG A 206 -40.51 0.61 -3.66
CA ARG A 206 -41.26 1.75 -3.10
C ARG A 206 -41.16 1.82 -1.58
N GLY A 207 -41.21 0.68 -0.89
CA GLY A 207 -41.00 0.59 0.55
C GLY A 207 -39.60 1.05 0.98
N ALA A 208 -38.56 0.63 0.26
CA ALA A 208 -37.18 1.04 0.51
C ALA A 208 -36.96 2.54 0.26
N LEU A 209 -37.53 3.09 -0.81
CA LEU A 209 -37.46 4.53 -1.11
C LEU A 209 -38.22 5.36 -0.07
N ALA A 210 -39.38 4.90 0.39
CA ALA A 210 -40.14 5.54 1.46
C ALA A 210 -39.36 5.55 2.79
N LEU A 211 -38.73 4.42 3.15
CA LEU A 211 -37.85 4.31 4.31
C LEU A 211 -36.65 5.27 4.21
N ARG A 212 -35.99 5.33 3.05
CA ARG A 212 -34.86 6.24 2.83
C ARG A 212 -35.28 7.71 3.02
N ARG A 213 -36.44 8.09 2.49
CA ARG A 213 -37.00 9.44 2.68
C ARG A 213 -37.31 9.71 4.15
N GLN A 214 -37.94 8.77 4.84
CA GLN A 214 -38.24 8.88 6.27
C GLN A 214 -36.97 9.06 7.13
N ILE A 215 -35.89 8.33 6.83
CA ILE A 215 -34.59 8.51 7.51
C ILE A 215 -34.01 9.89 7.22
N THR A 216 -34.09 10.34 5.96
CA THR A 216 -33.57 11.66 5.55
C THR A 216 -34.30 12.78 6.27
N ASP A 217 -35.64 12.71 6.33
CA ASP A 217 -36.47 13.69 7.02
C ASP A 217 -36.20 13.67 8.53
N LEU A 218 -36.05 12.48 9.13
CA LEU A 218 -35.66 12.34 10.54
C LEU A 218 -34.31 12.99 10.83
N ALA A 219 -33.31 12.78 9.98
CA ALA A 219 -31.97 13.34 10.15
C ALA A 219 -31.96 14.88 10.05
N LEU A 220 -32.79 15.44 9.16
CA LEU A 220 -32.97 16.90 9.05
C LEU A 220 -33.72 17.47 10.26
N GLU A 221 -34.74 16.76 10.75
CA GLU A 221 -35.50 17.17 11.94
C GLU A 221 -34.69 17.08 13.24
N THR A 222 -33.72 16.18 13.31
CA THR A 222 -32.90 15.96 14.51
C THR A 222 -31.57 16.71 14.49
N GLU A 223 -31.31 17.48 13.43
CA GLU A 223 -30.09 18.28 13.30
C GLU A 223 -29.98 19.30 14.44
N GLY A 224 -28.90 19.21 15.22
CA GLY A 224 -28.65 20.09 16.38
C GLY A 224 -29.34 19.69 17.69
N MET A 225 -30.05 18.55 17.74
CA MET A 225 -30.56 18.00 19.00
C MET A 225 -29.45 17.45 19.90
N ASP A 226 -29.63 17.53 21.22
CA ASP A 226 -28.78 16.80 22.15
C ASP A 226 -29.02 15.28 22.08
N GLN A 227 -28.06 14.52 22.60
CA GLN A 227 -28.04 13.06 22.49
C GLN A 227 -29.27 12.38 23.12
N ALA A 228 -29.81 12.93 24.21
CA ALA A 228 -30.98 12.36 24.89
C ALA A 228 -32.27 12.62 24.08
N ALA A 229 -32.41 13.82 23.53
CA ALA A 229 -33.52 14.19 22.66
C ALA A 229 -33.51 13.40 21.35
N LEU A 230 -32.33 13.23 20.73
CA LEU A 230 -32.14 12.43 19.52
C LEU A 230 -32.56 10.96 19.76
N ALA A 231 -32.10 10.35 20.85
CA ALA A 231 -32.41 8.95 21.17
C ALA A 231 -33.91 8.72 21.47
N ALA A 232 -34.60 9.69 22.07
CA ALA A 232 -36.04 9.63 22.29
C ALA A 232 -36.83 9.80 20.98
N ARG A 233 -36.39 10.72 20.10
CA ARG A 233 -37.03 10.98 18.81
C ARG A 233 -36.89 9.80 17.84
N LEU A 234 -35.73 9.13 17.85
CA LEU A 234 -35.44 7.96 17.02
C LEU A 234 -36.31 6.77 17.43
N ARG A 235 -36.42 6.49 18.74
CA ARG A 235 -37.30 5.43 19.28
C ARG A 235 -38.75 5.62 18.88
N LYS A 236 -39.29 6.83 19.07
CA LYS A 236 -40.68 7.18 18.70
C LYS A 236 -40.94 7.03 17.20
N GLU A 237 -39.93 7.21 16.34
CA GLU A 237 -40.10 7.04 14.90
C GLU A 237 -40.09 5.57 14.48
N TRP A 238 -39.32 4.74 15.18
CA TRP A 238 -39.24 3.30 14.92
C TRP A 238 -40.47 2.55 15.45
N GLU A 239 -41.07 2.99 16.56
CA GLU A 239 -42.31 2.44 17.13
C GLU A 239 -43.55 2.60 16.22
N LYS A 240 -43.52 3.51 15.23
CA LYS A 240 -44.63 3.73 14.30
C LYS A 240 -44.73 2.69 13.18
N ARG A 241 -43.78 1.76 13.09
CA ARG A 241 -43.74 0.76 12.00
C ARG A 241 -44.56 -0.48 12.35
N PRO A 242 -45.37 -1.00 11.41
CA PRO A 242 -45.97 -2.32 11.58
C PRO A 242 -44.88 -3.39 11.57
N ALA A 243 -45.03 -4.41 12.43
CA ALA A 243 -44.07 -5.49 12.59
C ALA A 243 -43.87 -6.27 11.28
N SER A 244 -42.79 -5.98 10.56
CA SER A 244 -42.27 -6.81 9.47
C SER A 244 -40.98 -7.46 9.99
N GLY A 245 -41.05 -8.75 10.35
CA GLY A 245 -40.09 -9.52 11.15
C GLY A 245 -38.68 -9.73 10.57
N PHE A 246 -38.06 -8.67 10.05
CA PHE A 246 -36.66 -8.64 9.63
C PHE A 246 -35.80 -7.75 10.55
N LEU A 247 -36.40 -7.03 11.52
CA LEU A 247 -35.73 -6.06 12.40
C LEU A 247 -36.28 -6.07 13.84
N ASP A 248 -36.65 -7.23 14.39
CA ASP A 248 -37.18 -7.33 15.76
C ASP A 248 -36.10 -7.36 16.86
N ASP A 249 -34.82 -7.11 16.56
CA ASP A 249 -33.70 -7.20 17.52
C ASP A 249 -33.24 -5.84 18.08
N LEU A 250 -34.07 -4.79 17.97
CA LEU A 250 -33.75 -3.43 18.43
C LEU A 250 -34.54 -3.01 19.68
N SER A 251 -35.46 -3.85 20.18
CA SER A 251 -36.25 -3.55 21.38
C SER A 251 -35.46 -3.68 22.69
N ASP A 252 -34.26 -4.27 22.65
CA ASP A 252 -33.46 -4.60 23.84
C ASP A 252 -32.31 -3.62 24.13
N LEU A 253 -32.19 -2.53 23.37
CA LEU A 253 -31.15 -1.52 23.59
C LEU A 253 -31.40 -0.71 24.87
N THR A 254 -30.50 -0.81 25.84
CA THR A 254 -30.52 -0.01 27.07
C THR A 254 -29.76 1.31 26.87
N PRO A 255 -29.99 2.34 27.71
CA PRO A 255 -29.23 3.59 27.64
C PRO A 255 -27.71 3.43 27.77
N ASN A 256 -27.22 2.32 28.35
CA ASN A 256 -25.80 2.03 28.51
C ASN A 256 -25.13 1.55 27.21
N ASP A 257 -25.88 0.93 26.29
CA ASP A 257 -25.38 0.43 25.01
C ASP A 257 -25.06 1.57 24.01
N LEU A 258 -25.40 2.81 24.38
CA LEU A 258 -25.13 4.03 23.62
C LEU A 258 -24.14 4.98 24.32
N SER A 259 -23.46 4.51 25.37
CA SER A 259 -22.48 5.33 26.10
C SER A 259 -21.07 5.21 25.48
N TRP A 260 -20.57 6.32 24.93
CA TRP A 260 -19.15 6.48 24.63
C TRP A 260 -18.44 6.87 25.94
N SER A 261 -17.41 6.10 26.32
CA SER A 261 -16.60 6.32 27.53
C SER A 261 -16.08 7.76 27.65
N THR A 262 -16.46 8.46 28.73
CA THR A 262 -15.93 9.77 29.11
C THR A 262 -14.70 9.61 30.01
N ALA A 263 -13.50 9.84 29.49
CA ALA A 263 -12.32 10.10 30.33
C ALA A 263 -12.31 11.57 30.79
N PRO A 264 -11.93 11.90 32.04
CA PRO A 264 -11.93 13.26 32.55
C PRO A 264 -10.75 14.09 32.03
N ALA A 265 -11.01 15.35 31.69
CA ALA A 265 -10.00 16.30 31.23
C ALA A 265 -9.03 16.71 32.36
N PRO A 266 -7.71 16.84 32.10
CA PRO A 266 -6.78 17.37 33.09
C PRO A 266 -6.96 18.89 33.26
N ALA A 267 -6.91 19.36 34.50
CA ALA A 267 -7.05 20.77 34.86
C ALA A 267 -5.87 21.61 34.36
N VAL A 268 -6.17 22.62 33.53
CA VAL A 268 -5.19 23.59 33.02
C VAL A 268 -5.02 24.72 34.04
N ARG A 269 -3.80 24.88 34.57
CA ARG A 269 -3.37 26.08 35.33
C ARG A 269 -3.18 27.25 34.37
N ALA A 270 -3.76 28.40 34.71
CA ALA A 270 -3.59 29.65 33.97
C ALA A 270 -2.14 30.18 34.07
N PRO A 271 -1.53 30.66 32.97
CA PRO A 271 -0.25 31.35 33.02
C PRO A 271 -0.45 32.86 33.25
N ASP A 272 0.39 33.41 34.12
CA ASP A 272 0.50 34.83 34.44
C ASP A 272 1.03 35.66 33.25
N ARG A 273 0.49 36.88 33.15
CA ARG A 273 0.85 37.91 32.18
C ARG A 273 2.23 38.49 32.47
N VAL A 274 3.05 38.69 31.42
CA VAL A 274 4.07 39.75 31.40
C VAL A 274 4.09 40.46 30.03
N HIS A 275 4.22 41.78 30.13
CA HIS A 275 4.06 42.82 29.12
C HIS A 275 5.15 42.85 28.04
N ALA A 276 4.74 43.25 26.82
CA ALA A 276 5.61 43.75 25.75
C ALA A 276 5.88 45.26 25.90
N PRO A 277 6.98 45.79 25.36
CA PRO A 277 7.05 47.19 24.94
C PRO A 277 7.06 47.35 23.42
N ALA A 278 6.35 48.39 23.00
CA ALA A 278 6.17 48.87 21.64
C ALA A 278 7.36 49.72 21.16
N GLY A 279 7.50 49.87 19.83
CA GLY A 279 8.32 50.92 19.25
C GLY A 279 8.62 50.72 17.77
N ALA A 280 7.70 51.16 16.90
CA ALA A 280 7.93 51.33 15.47
C ALA A 280 8.50 52.73 15.19
N VAL A 281 9.48 52.83 14.29
CA VAL A 281 9.93 54.10 13.67
C VAL A 281 10.21 53.83 12.17
N PRO A 282 9.78 54.72 11.26
CA PRO A 282 9.66 54.42 9.83
C PRO A 282 10.91 54.71 9.00
N VAL A 283 10.94 54.05 7.84
CA VAL A 283 11.92 54.11 6.76
C VAL A 283 11.93 55.48 6.07
N GLN A 284 13.13 56.06 5.87
CA GLN A 284 13.40 57.10 4.88
C GLN A 284 14.57 56.65 4.00
N GLN A 285 14.33 56.68 2.68
CA GLN A 285 15.33 56.54 1.62
C GLN A 285 16.04 57.88 1.39
N GLU A 286 17.35 57.86 1.11
CA GLU A 286 18.06 58.81 0.23
C GLU A 286 19.51 58.29 -0.06
N PRO A 287 20.25 58.81 -1.06
CA PRO A 287 20.85 57.99 -2.12
C PRO A 287 22.40 57.89 -2.14
N GLU A 288 22.86 56.88 -2.89
CA GLU A 288 24.16 56.63 -3.56
C GLU A 288 25.44 57.36 -3.11
N THR A 289 26.49 56.58 -2.81
CA THR A 289 27.85 56.79 -3.35
C THR A 289 28.62 55.47 -3.45
N HIS A 290 29.06 55.12 -4.66
CA HIS A 290 29.97 54.02 -4.95
C HIS A 290 31.41 54.34 -4.50
N ALA A 291 32.01 53.44 -3.72
CA ALA A 291 33.45 53.25 -3.64
C ALA A 291 33.75 51.74 -3.49
N PRO A 292 34.71 51.16 -4.23
CA PRO A 292 34.96 49.73 -4.18
C PRO A 292 35.71 49.40 -2.89
N VAL A 293 35.02 48.74 -1.96
CA VAL A 293 35.67 48.07 -0.82
C VAL A 293 36.20 46.75 -1.35
N SER A 294 37.53 46.61 -1.36
CA SER A 294 38.21 45.34 -1.57
C SER A 294 37.75 44.35 -0.50
N THR A 295 37.00 43.33 -0.91
CA THR A 295 36.68 42.17 -0.09
C THR A 295 37.98 41.47 0.32
N PRO A 296 38.18 41.10 1.60
CA PRO A 296 39.26 40.20 1.97
C PRO A 296 39.05 38.88 1.21
N GLU A 297 40.12 38.32 0.65
CA GLU A 297 40.11 36.96 0.10
C GLU A 297 39.54 36.00 1.16
N GLU A 298 38.42 35.34 0.82
CA GLU A 298 37.96 34.17 1.56
C GLU A 298 39.10 33.15 1.61
N PRO A 299 39.36 32.52 2.77
CA PRO A 299 40.33 31.44 2.83
C PRO A 299 39.93 30.36 1.83
N ASP A 300 40.90 29.88 1.04
CA ASP A 300 40.75 28.85 0.01
C ASP A 300 40.23 27.55 0.64
N VAL A 301 38.90 27.44 0.79
CA VAL A 301 38.24 26.22 1.25
C VAL A 301 38.37 25.21 0.10
N PRO A 302 39.06 24.08 0.29
CA PRO A 302 39.22 23.10 -0.77
C PRO A 302 37.85 22.67 -1.29
N ARG A 303 37.60 22.88 -2.59
CA ARG A 303 36.32 22.53 -3.24
C ARG A 303 36.09 21.02 -3.13
N VAL A 304 35.16 20.61 -2.26
CA VAL A 304 34.69 19.23 -2.18
C VAL A 304 33.96 18.90 -3.48
N LYS A 305 34.42 17.86 -4.19
CA LYS A 305 33.73 17.36 -5.39
C LYS A 305 32.40 16.72 -4.96
N ARG A 306 31.31 17.15 -5.59
CA ARG A 306 29.94 16.72 -5.27
C ARG A 306 29.40 15.78 -6.37
N LEU A 307 28.53 14.84 -6.00
CA LEU A 307 27.79 14.02 -6.95
C LEU A 307 26.84 14.90 -7.79
N GLY A 308 26.64 14.55 -9.06
CA GLY A 308 25.82 15.32 -10.02
C GLY A 308 26.55 16.49 -10.72
N GLY A 309 27.80 16.79 -10.35
CA GLY A 309 28.59 17.88 -10.94
C GLY A 309 29.31 17.58 -12.26
N GLY A 310 28.94 16.52 -12.98
CA GLY A 310 29.63 16.07 -14.21
C GLY A 310 28.81 15.09 -15.03
N THR A 311 29.39 14.49 -16.07
CA THR A 311 28.70 13.48 -16.89
C THR A 311 28.28 12.30 -16.02
N PRO A 312 27.01 11.88 -16.07
CA PRO A 312 26.52 10.77 -15.27
C PRO A 312 27.26 9.47 -15.59
N LEU A 313 27.56 8.69 -14.54
CA LEU A 313 28.18 7.38 -14.70
C LEU A 313 27.11 6.38 -15.13
N THR A 314 27.45 5.53 -16.09
CA THR A 314 26.53 4.52 -16.64
C THR A 314 26.81 3.11 -16.12
N ASP A 315 28.08 2.77 -15.96
CA ASP A 315 28.53 1.44 -15.57
C ASP A 315 29.11 1.44 -14.16
N PRO A 316 28.52 0.67 -13.21
CA PRO A 316 29.02 0.57 -11.85
C PRO A 316 30.41 -0.07 -11.72
N ASP A 317 31.30 0.55 -10.93
CA ASP A 317 32.57 -0.05 -10.52
C ASP A 317 32.33 -1.09 -9.41
N LEU A 318 32.08 -2.35 -9.81
CA LEU A 318 31.77 -3.43 -8.87
C LEU A 318 32.91 -3.76 -7.91
N THR A 319 34.16 -3.37 -8.21
CA THR A 319 35.28 -3.56 -7.30
C THR A 319 35.23 -2.59 -6.10
N ASP A 320 34.43 -1.54 -6.21
CA ASP A 320 34.25 -0.50 -5.20
C ASP A 320 32.91 -0.60 -4.46
N VAL A 321 32.00 -1.46 -4.91
CA VAL A 321 30.68 -1.67 -4.29
C VAL A 321 30.74 -2.82 -3.29
N GLN A 322 30.23 -2.65 -2.08
CA GLN A 322 30.08 -3.77 -1.13
C GLN A 322 29.12 -4.84 -1.70
N ASN A 323 29.51 -6.11 -1.64
CA ASN A 323 28.80 -7.22 -2.31
C ASN A 323 27.36 -7.46 -1.80
N LEU A 324 26.97 -6.88 -0.66
CA LEU A 324 25.60 -6.95 -0.14
C LEU A 324 24.58 -6.36 -1.15
N VAL A 325 24.99 -5.37 -1.94
CA VAL A 325 24.14 -4.77 -2.98
C VAL A 325 23.86 -5.77 -4.10
N SER A 326 24.87 -6.46 -4.61
CA SER A 326 24.74 -7.40 -5.74
C SER A 326 24.19 -8.78 -5.33
N SER A 327 24.43 -9.22 -4.08
CA SER A 327 24.13 -10.57 -3.61
C SER A 327 23.48 -10.57 -2.22
N GLY A 328 22.39 -11.34 -2.08
CA GLY A 328 21.78 -11.66 -0.78
C GLY A 328 22.33 -12.93 -0.13
N TYR A 329 23.48 -13.44 -0.58
CA TYR A 329 24.14 -14.64 -0.08
C TYR A 329 23.18 -15.82 0.11
N PRO A 330 22.70 -16.45 -0.97
CA PRO A 330 21.66 -17.49 -0.88
C PRO A 330 22.10 -18.73 -0.09
N ARG A 331 23.39 -18.92 0.19
CA ARG A 331 23.91 -20.00 1.02
C ARG A 331 24.21 -19.61 2.46
N HIS A 332 24.07 -18.33 2.85
CA HIS A 332 24.33 -17.91 4.22
C HIS A 332 23.04 -18.06 5.02
N HIS A 333 23.00 -19.05 5.91
CA HIS A 333 21.84 -19.30 6.76
C HIS A 333 22.02 -18.73 8.17
N ALA A 334 23.21 -18.25 8.53
CA ALA A 334 23.47 -17.57 9.79
C ALA A 334 24.00 -16.16 9.55
N ALA A 335 23.59 -15.24 10.42
CA ALA A 335 24.11 -13.89 10.49
C ALA A 335 24.22 -13.39 11.94
N ARG A 336 25.09 -12.40 12.14
CA ARG A 336 25.19 -11.63 13.38
C ARG A 336 25.28 -10.15 13.01
N HIS A 337 24.36 -9.35 13.54
CA HIS A 337 24.36 -7.90 13.35
C HIS A 337 24.84 -7.25 14.65
N LEU A 338 25.93 -6.48 14.57
CA LEU A 338 26.44 -5.70 15.70
C LEU A 338 26.08 -4.23 15.50
N LEU A 339 25.44 -3.64 16.50
CA LEU A 339 25.21 -2.20 16.59
C LEU A 339 26.33 -1.61 17.43
N LEU A 340 27.02 -0.61 16.89
CA LEU A 340 28.26 -0.09 17.48
C LEU A 340 28.15 1.41 17.75
N GLU A 341 28.81 1.86 18.81
CA GLU A 341 29.01 3.28 19.15
C GLU A 341 30.51 3.62 19.14
N VAL A 342 30.85 4.79 18.63
CA VAL A 342 32.23 5.31 18.59
C VAL A 342 32.55 6.00 19.91
N THR A 343 33.54 5.47 20.62
CA THR A 343 34.06 6.05 21.88
C THR A 343 35.41 6.73 21.71
N ASP A 344 36.25 6.25 20.79
CA ASP A 344 37.48 6.91 20.35
C ASP A 344 37.54 6.93 18.82
N PRO A 345 37.40 8.10 18.18
CA PRO A 345 37.36 8.20 16.73
C PRO A 345 38.66 7.77 16.05
N ALA A 346 39.82 7.98 16.68
CA ALA A 346 41.10 7.61 16.07
C ALA A 346 41.24 6.09 16.03
N ALA A 347 41.00 5.42 17.16
CA ALA A 347 41.04 3.97 17.23
C ALA A 347 39.94 3.31 16.38
N ALA A 348 38.73 3.87 16.34
CA ALA A 348 37.63 3.36 15.51
C ALA A 348 37.97 3.44 14.01
N ARG A 349 38.63 4.51 13.57
CA ARG A 349 39.12 4.65 12.20
C ARG A 349 40.23 3.65 11.86
N ASP A 350 41.15 3.39 12.79
CA ASP A 350 42.20 2.37 12.62
C ASP A 350 41.58 0.96 12.51
N TRP A 351 40.58 0.66 13.34
CA TRP A 351 39.82 -0.60 13.23
C TRP A 351 39.08 -0.69 11.90
N LEU A 352 38.42 0.39 11.46
CA LEU A 352 37.71 0.42 10.18
C LEU A 352 38.68 0.20 9.01
N ALA A 353 39.88 0.80 9.07
CA ALA A 353 40.92 0.58 8.07
C ALA A 353 41.33 -0.90 7.96
N ALA A 354 41.43 -1.60 9.10
CA ALA A 354 41.73 -3.02 9.13
C ALA A 354 40.56 -3.90 8.63
N LEU A 355 39.31 -3.52 8.94
CA LEU A 355 38.12 -4.24 8.52
C LEU A 355 37.95 -4.26 6.99
N ILE A 356 38.33 -3.18 6.29
CA ILE A 356 38.13 -3.02 4.83
C ILE A 356 38.67 -4.21 4.03
N GLU A 357 39.79 -4.79 4.45
CA GLU A 357 40.42 -5.95 3.78
C GLU A 357 39.58 -7.24 3.88
N HIS A 358 38.57 -7.26 4.76
CA HIS A 358 37.64 -8.37 4.95
C HIS A 358 36.25 -8.13 4.34
N VAL A 359 36.01 -6.96 3.75
CA VAL A 359 34.73 -6.62 3.13
C VAL A 359 34.69 -7.11 1.68
N PRO A 360 33.84 -8.09 1.33
CA PRO A 360 33.75 -8.56 -0.04
C PRO A 360 33.07 -7.52 -0.94
N THR A 361 33.56 -7.41 -2.17
CA THR A 361 33.08 -6.47 -3.18
C THR A 361 32.17 -7.14 -4.22
N ALA A 362 31.33 -6.38 -4.92
CA ALA A 362 30.45 -6.94 -5.93
C ALA A 362 31.22 -7.61 -7.10
N GLY A 363 32.45 -7.17 -7.35
CA GLY A 363 33.41 -7.73 -8.30
C GLY A 363 34.20 -8.94 -7.78
N TRP A 364 33.81 -9.55 -6.64
CA TRP A 364 34.59 -10.62 -6.01
C TRP A 364 34.91 -11.81 -6.93
N ALA A 365 34.02 -12.14 -7.87
CA ALA A 365 34.23 -13.26 -8.80
C ALA A 365 35.37 -12.98 -9.78
N GLU A 366 35.53 -11.72 -10.21
CA GLU A 366 36.64 -11.28 -11.07
C GLU A 366 37.95 -11.26 -10.26
N ASN A 367 37.90 -10.78 -9.02
CA ASN A 367 39.06 -10.78 -8.12
C ASN A 367 39.56 -12.19 -7.78
N LEU A 368 38.67 -13.17 -7.61
CA LEU A 368 39.04 -14.56 -7.34
C LEU A 368 39.64 -15.23 -8.59
N VAL A 369 39.13 -14.93 -9.79
CA VAL A 369 39.71 -15.39 -11.05
C VAL A 369 41.09 -14.78 -11.27
N ASP A 370 41.30 -13.51 -10.95
CA ASP A 370 42.60 -12.85 -11.01
C ASP A 370 43.60 -13.39 -9.97
N GLN A 371 43.14 -13.72 -8.76
CA GLN A 371 43.98 -14.34 -7.73
C GLN A 371 44.38 -15.78 -8.12
N LEU A 372 43.42 -16.60 -8.55
CA LEU A 372 43.70 -17.96 -9.03
C LEU A 372 44.51 -17.96 -10.34
N GLY A 373 44.33 -16.96 -11.21
CA GLY A 373 45.09 -16.80 -12.45
C GLY A 373 46.56 -16.44 -12.22
N ARG A 374 46.90 -15.79 -11.10
CA ARG A 374 48.30 -15.54 -10.70
C ARG A 374 48.98 -16.76 -10.09
N ASP A 375 48.21 -17.67 -9.49
CA ASP A 375 48.72 -18.93 -8.93
C ASP A 375 48.83 -20.05 -9.98
N VAL A 376 48.37 -19.81 -11.22
CA VAL A 376 48.41 -20.76 -12.34
C VAL A 376 49.24 -20.20 -13.50
N GLU A 377 50.47 -19.73 -13.23
CA GLU A 377 51.53 -19.81 -14.23
C GLU A 377 52.02 -21.27 -14.33
N GLY A 378 51.24 -22.13 -14.97
CA GLY A 378 51.69 -23.51 -15.21
C GLY A 378 50.70 -24.55 -15.71
N ALA A 379 49.39 -24.27 -15.82
CA ALA A 379 48.43 -25.26 -16.32
C ALA A 379 47.76 -24.81 -17.62
N ASP A 380 47.77 -25.73 -18.59
CA ASP A 380 47.31 -25.58 -19.98
C ASP A 380 45.99 -24.82 -20.14
N ALA A 381 46.00 -23.87 -21.08
CA ALA A 381 44.83 -23.14 -21.54
C ALA A 381 43.87 -24.09 -22.27
N GLY A 382 42.89 -24.64 -21.56
CA GLY A 382 41.91 -25.56 -22.12
C GLY A 382 40.55 -25.50 -21.44
N THR A 383 39.56 -24.92 -22.15
CA THR A 383 38.09 -24.96 -21.91
C THR A 383 37.54 -24.23 -20.67
N PRO A 384 36.69 -23.20 -20.84
CA PRO A 384 35.99 -22.57 -19.72
C PRO A 384 34.94 -23.52 -19.16
N THR A 385 35.17 -24.07 -17.96
CA THR A 385 34.18 -24.84 -17.22
C THR A 385 33.08 -23.89 -16.72
N LYS A 386 31.85 -24.41 -16.63
CA LYS A 386 30.64 -23.72 -16.12
C LYS A 386 30.70 -23.41 -14.61
N ASP A 387 31.84 -23.57 -13.97
CA ASP A 387 32.01 -23.42 -12.53
C ASP A 387 32.25 -21.94 -12.22
N ARG A 388 31.15 -21.19 -12.16
CA ARG A 388 31.15 -19.89 -11.48
C ARG A 388 31.72 -20.13 -10.06
N PRO A 389 32.68 -19.34 -9.58
CA PRO A 389 33.18 -19.52 -8.22
C PRO A 389 32.01 -19.50 -7.23
N SER A 390 32.05 -20.40 -6.25
CA SER A 390 31.05 -20.46 -5.17
C SER A 390 31.14 -19.21 -4.31
N SER A 391 30.00 -18.60 -3.96
CA SER A 391 29.92 -17.46 -3.03
C SER A 391 30.85 -17.63 -1.82
N PRO A 392 31.48 -16.56 -1.32
CA PRO A 392 32.44 -16.67 -0.21
C PRO A 392 31.77 -17.30 1.01
N THR A 393 32.51 -18.11 1.76
CA THR A 393 32.00 -18.81 2.96
C THR A 393 31.70 -17.85 4.13
N PHE A 394 32.28 -16.66 4.10
CA PHE A 394 32.10 -15.62 5.11
C PHE A 394 31.96 -14.27 4.42
N ALA A 395 31.10 -13.41 4.94
CA ALA A 395 30.97 -12.03 4.47
C ALA A 395 30.78 -11.08 5.64
N ALA A 396 31.56 -9.99 5.64
CA ALA A 396 31.44 -8.87 6.55
C ALA A 396 31.08 -7.59 5.77
N HIS A 397 30.07 -6.87 6.23
CA HIS A 397 29.63 -5.61 5.63
C HIS A 397 29.46 -4.56 6.72
N VAL A 398 29.87 -3.33 6.44
CA VAL A 398 29.79 -2.23 7.41
C VAL A 398 29.04 -1.04 6.81
N ALA A 399 28.10 -0.52 7.58
CA ALA A 399 27.33 0.67 7.26
C ALA A 399 27.46 1.69 8.40
N VAL A 400 27.35 2.98 8.10
CA VAL A 400 27.64 4.09 9.02
C VAL A 400 26.45 5.04 9.02
N SER A 401 25.92 5.42 10.19
CA SER A 401 24.83 6.39 10.30
C SER A 401 25.37 7.82 10.14
N TYR A 402 24.48 8.81 10.05
CA TYR A 402 24.91 10.20 10.00
C TYR A 402 25.67 10.61 11.28
N THR A 403 25.19 10.20 12.46
CA THR A 403 25.88 10.42 13.73
C THR A 403 27.23 9.71 13.74
N GLY A 404 27.33 8.51 13.17
CA GLY A 404 28.59 7.78 13.05
C GLY A 404 29.61 8.45 12.14
N LEU A 405 29.20 9.04 11.02
CA LEU A 405 30.09 9.84 10.17
C LEU A 405 30.66 11.04 10.93
N SER A 406 29.81 11.72 11.71
CA SER A 406 30.24 12.82 12.58
C SER A 406 31.16 12.32 13.70
N ALA A 407 30.82 11.20 14.34
CA ALA A 407 31.55 10.65 15.46
C ALA A 407 32.94 10.15 15.04
N LEU A 408 33.09 9.62 13.82
CA LEU A 408 34.37 9.24 13.22
C LEU A 408 35.25 10.46 12.86
N GLY A 409 34.74 11.69 12.99
CA GLY A 409 35.50 12.93 12.86
C GLY A 409 35.63 13.46 11.44
N LEU A 410 34.68 13.15 10.55
CA LEU A 410 34.66 13.73 9.21
C LEU A 410 34.50 15.26 9.27
N PRO A 411 35.14 16.02 8.35
CA PRO A 411 35.03 17.47 8.33
C PRO A 411 33.60 17.91 7.98
N PRO A 412 33.10 19.04 8.49
CA PRO A 412 31.73 19.51 8.24
C PRO A 412 31.36 19.59 6.75
N ALA A 413 32.29 19.99 5.89
CA ALA A 413 32.07 20.07 4.44
C ALA A 413 31.74 18.71 3.80
N GLU A 414 32.18 17.59 4.41
CA GLU A 414 31.86 16.23 3.98
C GLU A 414 30.62 15.64 4.68
N LEU A 415 30.02 16.36 5.63
CA LEU A 415 28.73 16.02 6.26
C LEU A 415 27.56 16.81 5.66
N GLU A 416 27.84 17.87 4.90
CA GLU A 416 26.83 18.64 4.19
C GLU A 416 26.26 17.87 2.98
N GLY A 417 25.00 18.13 2.63
CA GLY A 417 24.35 17.63 1.41
C GLY A 417 23.72 16.25 1.52
N PHE A 418 23.74 15.63 2.69
CA PHE A 418 22.93 14.44 2.97
C PHE A 418 21.44 14.76 3.05
N PRO A 419 20.54 13.83 2.64
CA PRO A 419 19.10 14.03 2.74
C PRO A 419 18.63 14.25 4.18
N ASP A 420 17.55 15.01 4.34
CA ASP A 420 16.97 15.35 5.65
C ASP A 420 16.60 14.10 6.46
N GLU A 421 16.08 13.06 5.81
CA GLU A 421 15.73 11.81 6.46
C GLU A 421 16.95 11.05 7.00
N PHE A 422 18.07 11.05 6.27
CA PHE A 422 19.31 10.41 6.73
C PHE A 422 19.96 11.19 7.87
N THR A 423 19.95 12.52 7.78
CA THR A 423 20.53 13.39 8.82
C THR A 423 19.72 13.40 10.11
N ALA A 424 18.39 13.33 10.01
CA ALA A 424 17.49 13.28 11.16
C ALA A 424 17.49 11.92 11.87
N GLY A 425 17.75 10.83 11.13
CA GLY A 425 17.66 9.46 11.62
C GLY A 425 16.22 8.95 11.74
N MET A 426 16.04 7.63 11.74
CA MET A 426 14.71 7.01 11.61
C MET A 426 13.77 7.36 12.78
N ALA A 427 14.31 7.50 14.00
CA ALA A 427 13.52 7.85 15.18
C ALA A 427 12.76 9.18 15.02
N ALA A 428 13.39 10.17 14.38
CA ALA A 428 12.81 11.49 14.15
C ALA A 428 11.77 11.49 13.01
N ARG A 429 11.63 10.39 12.28
CA ARG A 429 10.74 10.23 11.12
C ARG A 429 9.47 9.43 11.46
N GLU A 430 9.15 9.32 12.75
CA GLU A 430 8.07 8.50 13.32
C GLU A 430 6.69 8.67 12.64
N SER A 431 6.33 9.91 12.27
CA SER A 431 4.98 10.24 11.76
C SER A 431 4.71 9.61 10.39
N GLY A 432 4.17 8.38 10.38
CA GLY A 432 3.72 7.66 9.19
C GLY A 432 4.60 6.49 8.75
N LEU A 433 5.84 6.40 9.26
CA LEU A 433 6.80 5.35 8.93
C LEU A 433 6.82 4.19 9.92
N ILE A 434 6.62 4.50 11.19
CA ILE A 434 6.56 3.49 12.25
C ILE A 434 5.09 3.33 12.60
N PRO A 435 4.45 2.23 12.17
CA PRO A 435 3.03 2.08 12.35
C PRO A 435 2.68 1.95 13.84
N GLY A 436 1.63 2.64 14.30
CA GLY A 436 1.01 2.44 15.60
C GLY A 436 1.47 3.48 16.61
N THR A 437 2.13 3.03 17.68
CA THR A 437 2.59 3.89 18.79
C THR A 437 3.97 4.52 18.52
N GLY A 438 4.48 4.37 17.30
CA GLY A 438 5.73 4.96 16.84
C GLY A 438 6.96 4.41 17.59
N THR A 439 7.83 5.27 18.13
CA THR A 439 9.11 4.85 18.76
C THR A 439 8.92 4.31 20.18
N THR A 440 7.73 4.41 20.76
CA THR A 440 7.45 3.94 22.14
C THR A 440 7.67 2.43 22.36
N THR A 441 7.67 1.62 21.30
CA THR A 441 7.91 0.17 21.37
C THR A 441 9.37 -0.21 21.14
N TRP A 442 10.23 0.78 20.87
CA TRP A 442 11.64 0.55 20.60
C TRP A 442 12.36 0.05 21.86
N GLN A 443 13.34 -0.82 21.65
CA GLN A 443 14.17 -1.41 22.68
C GLN A 443 15.53 -0.71 22.70
N THR A 444 16.23 -0.81 23.83
CA THR A 444 17.65 -0.49 23.92
C THR A 444 18.42 -1.24 22.81
N PRO A 445 19.36 -0.60 22.10
CA PRO A 445 19.88 0.75 22.32
C PRO A 445 19.02 1.89 21.76
N PHE A 446 18.09 1.62 20.85
CA PHE A 446 17.35 2.66 20.12
C PHE A 446 16.41 3.50 20.99
N SER A 447 15.95 2.99 22.14
CA SER A 447 15.13 3.76 23.08
C SER A 447 15.93 4.69 23.98
N ASP A 448 17.19 4.35 24.31
CA ASP A 448 17.92 4.92 25.45
C ASP A 448 19.27 5.55 25.09
N ALA A 449 19.99 4.98 24.11
CA ALA A 449 21.37 5.34 23.78
C ALA A 449 21.49 6.26 22.55
N GLY A 450 20.38 6.57 21.88
CA GLY A 450 20.37 7.29 20.60
C GLY A 450 20.57 6.36 19.40
N SER A 451 20.95 6.93 18.26
CA SER A 451 21.21 6.21 17.01
C SER A 451 22.57 5.49 17.09
N PRO A 452 22.66 4.18 16.81
CA PRO A 452 23.94 3.51 16.61
C PRO A 452 24.80 4.23 15.55
N ASP A 453 26.11 4.30 15.77
CA ASP A 453 27.03 4.96 14.85
C ASP A 453 27.38 4.06 13.66
N LEU A 454 27.61 2.77 13.90
CA LEU A 454 27.91 1.78 12.87
C LEU A 454 27.04 0.52 13.01
N LEU A 455 26.76 -0.10 11.87
CA LEU A 455 26.17 -1.43 11.76
C LEU A 455 27.17 -2.37 11.08
N LEU A 456 27.62 -3.41 11.78
CA LEU A 456 28.41 -4.51 11.22
C LEU A 456 27.52 -5.72 10.98
N MET A 457 27.41 -6.17 9.74
CA MET A 457 26.65 -7.35 9.34
C MET A 457 27.59 -8.47 8.94
N LEU A 458 27.54 -9.57 9.70
CA LEU A 458 28.36 -10.75 9.50
C LEU A 458 27.47 -11.90 9.05
N SER A 459 27.91 -12.71 8.10
CA SER A 459 27.13 -13.86 7.64
C SER A 459 27.98 -15.02 7.13
N ALA A 460 27.47 -16.24 7.32
CA ALA A 460 28.11 -17.48 6.91
C ALA A 460 27.05 -18.58 6.66
N PRO A 461 27.43 -19.75 6.12
CA PRO A 461 26.52 -20.88 5.92
C PRO A 461 25.74 -21.33 7.17
N ASP A 462 26.37 -21.29 8.34
CA ASP A 462 25.78 -21.66 9.63
C ASP A 462 26.53 -20.96 10.78
N HIS A 463 25.97 -20.98 11.99
CA HIS A 463 26.53 -20.28 13.16
C HIS A 463 27.90 -20.86 13.56
N ALA A 464 28.11 -22.16 13.43
CA ALA A 464 29.39 -22.79 13.78
C ALA A 464 30.52 -22.31 12.84
N THR A 465 30.22 -22.22 11.54
CA THR A 465 31.12 -21.65 10.54
C THR A 465 31.36 -20.17 10.80
N LEU A 466 30.31 -19.42 11.13
CA LEU A 466 30.45 -18.00 11.49
C LEU A 466 31.42 -17.82 12.66
N ASP A 467 31.22 -18.56 13.75
CA ASP A 467 32.09 -18.45 14.93
C ASP A 467 33.52 -18.91 14.64
N ALA A 468 33.72 -19.98 13.85
CA ALA A 468 35.05 -20.41 13.42
C ALA A 468 35.77 -19.35 12.57
N GLU A 469 35.08 -18.71 11.63
CA GLU A 469 35.65 -17.66 10.80
C GLU A 469 36.03 -16.41 11.63
N LEU A 470 35.24 -16.08 12.66
CA LEU A 470 35.55 -15.01 13.61
C LEU A 470 36.71 -15.36 14.55
N GLN A 471 36.87 -16.62 14.94
CA GLN A 471 38.07 -17.08 15.66
C GLN A 471 39.34 -16.97 14.81
N HIS A 472 39.24 -17.21 13.50
CA HIS A 472 40.35 -17.05 12.57
C HIS A 472 40.64 -15.60 12.19
N ARG A 473 39.67 -14.69 12.36
CA ARG A 473 39.80 -13.26 12.07
C ARG A 473 39.28 -12.41 13.24
N PRO A 474 39.92 -12.48 14.42
CA PRO A 474 39.44 -11.77 15.60
C PRO A 474 39.38 -10.25 15.39
N GLN A 475 40.18 -9.70 14.48
CA GLN A 475 40.17 -8.28 14.12
C GLN A 475 38.86 -7.79 13.48
N VAL A 476 38.01 -8.68 12.97
CA VAL A 476 36.72 -8.31 12.35
C VAL A 476 35.70 -7.86 13.39
N VAL A 477 35.77 -8.37 14.61
CA VAL A 477 34.89 -7.95 15.71
C VAL A 477 35.62 -6.86 16.50
N PRO A 478 34.97 -5.74 16.86
CA PRO A 478 35.63 -4.71 17.67
C PRO A 478 36.01 -5.27 19.05
N GLY A 479 37.31 -5.31 19.32
CA GLY A 479 37.88 -5.73 20.61
C GLY A 479 38.24 -4.56 21.52
N GLU A 480 38.91 -4.85 22.64
CA GLU A 480 39.48 -3.81 23.51
C GLU A 480 40.43 -2.90 22.72
N GLY A 481 40.29 -1.59 22.91
CA GLY A 481 41.11 -0.59 22.21
C GLY A 481 40.71 -0.33 20.76
N SER A 482 39.61 -0.91 20.26
CA SER A 482 39.07 -0.59 18.92
C SER A 482 38.43 0.80 18.83
N GLY A 483 38.26 1.51 19.95
CA GLY A 483 37.51 2.76 19.99
C GLY A 483 36.00 2.60 19.74
N LEU A 484 35.50 1.36 19.74
CA LEU A 484 34.10 1.02 19.52
C LEU A 484 33.58 0.20 20.70
N ILE A 485 32.32 0.41 21.06
CA ILE A 485 31.58 -0.47 21.96
C ILE A 485 30.43 -1.15 21.21
N VAL A 486 30.16 -2.40 21.54
CA VAL A 486 29.01 -3.14 21.00
C VAL A 486 27.79 -2.81 21.85
N LEU A 487 26.85 -2.06 21.29
CA LEU A 487 25.58 -1.71 21.92
C LEU A 487 24.62 -2.89 21.98
N ASP A 488 24.58 -3.67 20.90
CA ASP A 488 23.77 -4.90 20.79
C ASP A 488 24.42 -5.86 19.78
N SER A 489 24.21 -7.15 20.00
CA SER A 489 24.66 -8.24 19.13
C SER A 489 23.49 -9.18 18.87
N ILE A 490 22.90 -9.04 17.69
CA ILE A 490 21.68 -9.77 17.33
C ILE A 490 22.05 -10.96 16.44
N GLU A 491 21.82 -12.17 16.95
CA GLU A 491 21.94 -13.39 16.17
C GLU A 491 20.69 -13.62 15.31
N ALA A 492 20.92 -13.96 14.06
CA ALA A 492 19.87 -14.16 13.07
C ALA A 492 20.15 -15.41 12.24
N GLY A 493 19.09 -16.09 11.83
CA GLY A 493 19.17 -17.36 11.13
C GLY A 493 18.00 -17.57 10.20
N ARG A 494 18.26 -18.17 9.04
CA ARG A 494 17.21 -18.58 8.11
C ARG A 494 16.45 -19.76 8.69
N ILE A 495 15.12 -19.66 8.69
CA ILE A 495 14.25 -20.78 9.03
C ILE A 495 14.19 -21.70 7.81
N SER A 496 14.78 -22.90 7.94
CA SER A 496 14.78 -23.93 6.90
C SER A 496 13.64 -24.92 7.08
N ASP A 497 13.15 -25.46 5.97
CA ASP A 497 12.25 -26.60 5.96
C ASP A 497 12.95 -27.88 6.43
N GLU A 498 12.30 -28.63 7.33
CA GLU A 498 12.35 -30.10 7.27
C GLU A 498 11.96 -30.51 5.84
N PRO A 499 12.67 -31.45 5.18
CA PRO A 499 12.36 -31.83 3.81
C PRO A 499 10.86 -32.14 3.67
N SER A 500 10.17 -31.46 2.74
CA SER A 500 8.81 -31.83 2.36
C SER A 500 8.77 -33.36 2.07
N PRO A 501 7.72 -34.09 2.47
CA PRO A 501 7.57 -35.52 2.15
C PRO A 501 7.75 -35.83 0.66
N ASP A 502 7.49 -34.83 -0.20
CA ASP A 502 7.59 -34.93 -1.65
C ASP A 502 8.99 -34.59 -2.21
N GLY A 503 9.98 -34.30 -1.34
CA GLY A 503 11.38 -34.04 -1.71
C GLY A 503 11.64 -32.71 -2.42
N VAL A 504 10.63 -31.85 -2.57
CA VAL A 504 10.76 -30.53 -3.20
C VAL A 504 11.30 -29.54 -2.16
N ARG A 505 12.57 -29.14 -2.30
CA ARG A 505 13.15 -28.05 -1.50
C ARG A 505 12.45 -26.73 -1.84
N ALA A 506 11.95 -26.01 -0.82
CA ALA A 506 11.42 -24.66 -1.01
C ALA A 506 12.46 -23.72 -1.65
N ALA A 507 11.98 -22.80 -2.48
CA ALA A 507 12.82 -21.98 -3.35
C ALA A 507 13.53 -20.80 -2.65
N GLY A 508 13.44 -20.70 -1.33
CA GLY A 508 13.96 -19.63 -0.46
C GLY A 508 13.91 -20.03 1.02
N PHE A 509 14.14 -19.07 1.91
CA PHE A 509 14.00 -19.27 3.37
C PHE A 509 12.63 -18.78 3.85
N ARG A 510 12.16 -19.30 4.99
CA ARG A 510 10.91 -18.85 5.58
C ARG A 510 11.14 -17.75 6.62
N GLU A 511 10.17 -16.86 6.73
CA GLU A 511 10.03 -15.96 7.88
C GLU A 511 9.11 -16.58 8.96
N HIS A 512 8.92 -15.91 10.10
CA HIS A 512 8.22 -16.50 11.25
C HIS A 512 6.71 -16.67 11.07
N PHE A 513 6.09 -16.12 10.02
CA PHE A 513 4.72 -16.45 9.56
C PHE A 513 4.69 -17.61 8.54
N GLY A 514 5.84 -18.25 8.29
CA GLY A 514 5.97 -19.47 7.51
C GLY A 514 5.98 -19.27 6.00
N PHE A 515 6.04 -18.04 5.50
CA PHE A 515 6.10 -17.74 4.07
C PHE A 515 7.52 -17.73 3.56
N VAL A 516 7.73 -18.30 2.37
CA VAL A 516 9.01 -18.14 1.66
C VAL A 516 9.22 -16.67 1.29
N ASP A 517 10.31 -16.08 1.79
CA ASP A 517 10.74 -14.73 1.47
C ASP A 517 11.97 -14.72 0.52
N GLY A 518 12.35 -13.53 0.05
CA GLY A 518 13.48 -13.32 -0.86
C GLY A 518 13.17 -13.62 -2.34
N LEU A 519 11.92 -13.89 -2.69
CA LEU A 519 11.53 -14.33 -4.05
C LEU A 519 11.60 -13.23 -5.11
N THR A 520 11.17 -12.01 -4.78
CA THR A 520 11.05 -10.90 -5.75
C THR A 520 12.03 -9.79 -5.39
N GLN A 521 13.03 -9.59 -6.24
CA GLN A 521 14.07 -8.55 -6.13
C GLN A 521 14.14 -7.77 -7.45
N PRO A 522 14.36 -6.45 -7.44
CA PRO A 522 14.59 -5.70 -8.67
C PRO A 522 15.89 -6.16 -9.35
N ARG A 523 15.89 -6.12 -10.68
CA ARG A 523 17.11 -6.26 -11.47
C ARG A 523 17.68 -4.85 -11.67
N VAL A 524 18.90 -4.62 -11.23
CA VAL A 524 19.57 -3.31 -11.32
C VAL A 524 20.70 -3.46 -12.33
N HIS A 525 20.72 -2.58 -13.34
CA HIS A 525 21.68 -2.61 -14.43
C HIS A 525 23.11 -2.62 -13.90
N GLY A 526 23.96 -3.50 -14.43
CA GLY A 526 25.35 -3.65 -14.01
C GLY A 526 25.57 -4.21 -12.59
N VAL A 527 24.58 -4.23 -11.70
CA VAL A 527 24.75 -4.59 -10.28
C VAL A 527 24.19 -5.96 -9.93
N THR A 528 22.93 -6.25 -10.32
CA THR A 528 22.28 -7.52 -9.97
C THR A 528 21.93 -8.34 -11.21
N THR A 529 21.98 -9.66 -11.07
CA THR A 529 21.60 -10.59 -12.15
C THR A 529 20.20 -11.15 -11.89
N GLY A 530 19.29 -11.02 -12.84
CA GLY A 530 17.93 -11.58 -12.76
C GLY A 530 17.30 -11.69 -14.15
N ARG A 531 16.40 -12.67 -14.36
CA ARG A 531 15.75 -12.91 -15.67
C ARG A 531 14.28 -12.49 -15.75
N HIS A 532 13.64 -12.19 -14.63
CA HIS A 532 12.18 -12.09 -14.53
C HIS A 532 11.65 -10.74 -14.00
N SER A 533 12.53 -9.75 -13.84
CA SER A 533 12.18 -8.38 -13.42
C SER A 533 12.59 -7.39 -14.50
N ALA A 534 11.88 -6.26 -14.60
CA ALA A 534 12.36 -5.11 -15.36
C ALA A 534 13.74 -4.69 -14.86
N GLU A 535 14.60 -4.25 -15.79
CA GLU A 535 15.92 -3.72 -15.45
C GLU A 535 15.79 -2.25 -15.09
N LEU A 536 16.23 -1.91 -13.88
CA LEU A 536 16.23 -0.56 -13.35
C LEU A 536 17.62 0.08 -13.52
N PRO A 537 17.71 1.40 -13.64
CA PRO A 537 18.98 2.12 -13.64
C PRO A 537 19.78 1.87 -12.34
N PRO A 538 21.12 1.99 -12.37
CA PRO A 538 21.94 1.77 -11.19
C PRO A 538 21.60 2.72 -10.04
N GLY A 539 21.13 3.94 -10.33
CA GLY A 539 20.72 4.96 -9.34
C GLY A 539 19.60 4.51 -8.41
N GLU A 540 18.84 3.47 -8.75
CA GLU A 540 17.83 2.89 -7.85
C GLU A 540 18.45 2.15 -6.65
N ALA A 541 19.74 1.81 -6.71
CA ALA A 541 20.45 1.11 -5.62
C ALA A 541 21.85 1.67 -5.32
N LEU A 542 22.45 2.49 -6.19
CA LEU A 542 23.80 3.03 -6.03
C LEU A 542 23.80 4.55 -6.19
N LEU A 543 24.46 5.23 -5.26
CA LEU A 543 24.65 6.67 -5.28
C LEU A 543 25.70 7.07 -6.33
N GLY A 544 25.45 8.18 -7.02
CA GLY A 544 26.29 8.73 -8.08
C GLY A 544 25.95 8.28 -9.50
N TYR A 545 24.86 7.54 -9.67
CA TYR A 545 24.35 7.05 -10.95
C TYR A 545 22.96 7.63 -11.24
N GLU A 546 22.56 7.64 -12.51
CA GLU A 546 21.20 8.03 -12.88
C GLU A 546 20.18 7.02 -12.34
N ASP A 547 19.10 7.55 -11.81
CA ASP A 547 17.91 6.81 -11.43
C ASP A 547 16.87 6.77 -12.56
N ILE A 548 15.69 6.23 -12.28
CA ILE A 548 14.62 6.10 -13.29
C ILE A 548 14.10 7.43 -13.84
N ASP A 549 14.34 8.53 -13.13
CA ASP A 549 13.91 9.87 -13.52
C ASP A 549 14.98 10.63 -14.31
N GLY A 550 16.17 10.04 -14.44
CA GLY A 550 17.35 10.66 -15.02
C GLY A 550 18.10 11.57 -14.04
N ASP A 551 17.70 11.59 -12.77
CA ASP A 551 18.39 12.34 -11.72
C ASP A 551 19.56 11.52 -11.16
N THR A 552 20.64 12.18 -10.74
CA THR A 552 21.75 11.49 -10.08
C THR A 552 21.39 11.16 -8.63
N ALA A 553 21.33 9.87 -8.29
CA ALA A 553 21.08 9.43 -6.93
C ALA A 553 22.13 10.01 -5.96
N GLY A 554 21.68 10.67 -4.89
CA GLY A 554 22.54 11.36 -3.95
C GLY A 554 23.22 12.63 -4.50
N ALA A 555 22.63 13.29 -5.50
CA ALA A 555 23.10 14.57 -6.00
C ALA A 555 23.38 15.56 -4.84
N GLY A 556 24.52 16.24 -4.88
CA GLY A 556 24.96 17.13 -3.79
C GLY A 556 25.71 16.45 -2.65
N LEU A 557 25.76 15.11 -2.57
CA LEU A 557 26.64 14.42 -1.62
C LEU A 557 28.12 14.61 -1.99
N PRO A 558 29.04 14.64 -1.02
CA PRO A 558 30.46 14.54 -1.27
C PRO A 558 30.79 13.24 -2.02
N ALA A 559 31.39 13.35 -3.21
CA ALA A 559 31.69 12.20 -4.05
C ALA A 559 32.66 11.21 -3.39
N ALA A 560 33.54 11.70 -2.50
CA ALA A 560 34.48 10.87 -1.75
C ALA A 560 33.80 9.96 -0.71
N ILE A 561 32.54 10.24 -0.34
CA ILE A 561 31.77 9.51 0.67
C ILE A 561 30.61 8.76 0.02
N GLY A 562 29.86 9.41 -0.87
CA GLY A 562 28.63 8.87 -1.43
C GLY A 562 28.82 7.90 -2.60
N LEU A 563 29.80 8.14 -3.48
CA LEU A 563 29.92 7.39 -4.74
C LEU A 563 30.04 5.87 -4.51
N ASN A 564 29.32 5.06 -5.30
CA ASN A 564 29.27 3.59 -5.18
C ASN A 564 28.72 3.06 -3.85
N GLY A 565 28.22 3.94 -2.98
CA GLY A 565 27.48 3.56 -1.80
C GLY A 565 26.00 3.34 -2.09
N SER A 566 25.27 2.90 -1.07
CA SER A 566 23.81 2.80 -1.04
C SER A 566 23.32 3.31 0.30
N PHE A 567 22.15 3.93 0.37
CA PHE A 567 21.47 4.04 1.65
C PHE A 567 20.96 2.66 2.06
N LEU A 568 20.99 2.38 3.36
CA LEU A 568 20.60 1.13 3.98
C LEU A 568 19.58 1.42 5.06
N VAL A 569 18.40 0.83 4.92
CA VAL A 569 17.34 0.85 5.93
C VAL A 569 17.44 -0.40 6.75
N TRP A 570 17.61 -0.27 8.07
CA TRP A 570 17.66 -1.40 8.99
C TRP A 570 16.51 -1.29 10.00
N ARG A 571 15.73 -2.37 10.19
CA ARG A 571 14.67 -2.44 11.22
C ARG A 571 14.65 -3.79 11.92
N LYS A 572 14.49 -3.77 13.24
CA LYS A 572 14.15 -4.93 14.06
C LYS A 572 12.62 -5.04 14.13
N LEU A 573 12.05 -5.99 13.38
CA LEU A 573 10.61 -6.19 13.30
C LEU A 573 10.22 -7.46 14.07
N GLU A 574 9.64 -7.31 15.24
CA GLU A 574 9.09 -8.43 16.02
C GLU A 574 7.81 -8.95 15.36
N GLN A 575 7.63 -10.27 15.34
CA GLN A 575 6.47 -10.93 14.72
C GLN A 575 5.66 -11.72 15.76
N ASP A 576 4.39 -11.33 15.96
CA ASP A 576 3.40 -12.03 16.79
C ASP A 576 2.76 -13.16 15.96
N VAL A 577 3.37 -14.35 16.00
CA VAL A 577 2.92 -15.51 15.22
C VAL A 577 1.56 -16.01 15.70
N ALA A 578 1.31 -16.00 17.01
CA ALA A 578 0.02 -16.40 17.58
C ALA A 578 -1.09 -15.44 17.14
N GLY A 579 -0.83 -14.14 17.15
CA GLY A 579 -1.76 -13.12 16.67
C GLY A 579 -2.04 -13.16 15.18
N PHE A 580 -1.03 -13.52 14.38
CA PHE A 580 -1.25 -13.76 12.96
C PHE A 580 -2.11 -15.01 12.70
N ASP A 581 -1.93 -16.08 13.48
CA ASP A 581 -2.78 -17.28 13.40
C ASP A 581 -4.24 -17.00 13.82
N GLU A 582 -4.45 -16.16 14.84
CA GLU A 582 -5.78 -15.65 15.21
C GLU A 582 -6.44 -14.90 14.04
N LEU A 583 -5.71 -13.99 13.39
CA LEU A 583 -6.19 -13.24 12.23
C LEU A 583 -6.58 -14.17 11.06
N ILE A 584 -5.78 -15.23 10.82
CA ILE A 584 -6.07 -16.25 9.81
C ILE A 584 -7.36 -16.98 10.13
N ARG A 585 -7.53 -17.45 11.37
CA ARG A 585 -8.71 -18.21 11.80
C ARG A 585 -9.98 -17.37 11.67
N GLU A 586 -9.97 -16.13 12.14
CA GLU A 586 -11.12 -15.22 12.03
C GLU A 586 -11.50 -14.95 10.55
N LEU A 587 -10.51 -14.72 9.69
CA LEU A 587 -10.76 -14.52 8.26
C LEU A 587 -11.30 -15.79 7.60
N ALA A 588 -10.75 -16.96 7.93
CA ALA A 588 -11.18 -18.26 7.40
C ALA A 588 -12.63 -18.57 7.79
N GLU A 589 -13.01 -18.36 9.05
CA GLU A 589 -14.39 -18.51 9.53
C GLU A 589 -15.34 -17.58 8.74
N ASN A 590 -14.98 -16.30 8.59
CA ASN A 590 -15.79 -15.35 7.82
C ASN A 590 -15.95 -15.77 6.35
N MET A 591 -14.88 -16.29 5.75
CA MET A 591 -14.87 -16.80 4.37
C MET A 591 -15.79 -18.02 4.22
N ILE A 592 -15.77 -18.94 5.18
CA ILE A 592 -16.64 -20.13 5.19
C ILE A 592 -18.11 -19.71 5.34
N ASP A 593 -18.41 -18.83 6.28
CA ASP A 593 -19.79 -18.35 6.54
C ASP A 593 -20.38 -17.66 5.31
N ARG A 594 -19.58 -16.85 4.62
CA ARG A 594 -19.99 -16.11 3.42
C ARG A 594 -19.99 -16.96 2.15
N SER A 595 -19.17 -18.00 2.10
CA SER A 595 -19.04 -18.88 0.94
C SER A 595 -18.72 -20.33 1.36
N PRO A 596 -19.72 -21.12 1.80
CA PRO A 596 -19.53 -22.51 2.22
C PRO A 596 -18.94 -23.42 1.14
N ALA A 597 -19.01 -23.01 -0.13
CA ALA A 597 -18.41 -23.71 -1.27
C ALA A 597 -16.87 -23.84 -1.16
N ILE A 598 -16.20 -23.00 -0.35
CA ILE A 598 -14.76 -23.12 -0.09
C ILE A 598 -14.45 -24.49 0.53
N LEU A 599 -15.29 -25.01 1.43
CA LEU A 599 -15.12 -26.34 2.04
C LEU A 599 -15.22 -27.47 1.01
N ALA A 600 -15.96 -27.26 -0.08
CA ALA A 600 -16.11 -28.25 -1.14
C ALA A 600 -14.96 -28.21 -2.17
N ALA A 601 -14.14 -27.16 -2.18
CA ALA A 601 -13.01 -27.00 -3.11
C ALA A 601 -11.78 -27.83 -2.72
N GLY A 602 -11.75 -28.41 -1.51
CA GLY A 602 -10.65 -29.24 -1.02
C GLY A 602 -9.40 -28.46 -0.56
N THR A 603 -9.40 -27.14 -0.71
CA THR A 603 -8.39 -26.24 -0.16
C THR A 603 -8.66 -25.99 1.32
N ASP A 604 -7.63 -26.05 2.16
CA ASP A 604 -7.73 -25.63 3.57
C ASP A 604 -8.11 -24.14 3.66
N PRO A 605 -9.26 -23.78 4.27
CA PRO A 605 -9.68 -22.39 4.42
C PRO A 605 -8.68 -21.51 5.17
N THR A 606 -7.94 -22.08 6.14
CA THR A 606 -6.96 -21.33 6.93
C THR A 606 -5.74 -20.99 6.09
N GLU A 607 -5.21 -21.94 5.32
CA GLU A 607 -4.10 -21.70 4.39
C GLU A 607 -4.51 -20.74 3.26
N LEU A 608 -5.76 -20.82 2.76
CA LEU A 608 -6.28 -19.85 1.80
C LEU A 608 -6.37 -18.45 2.41
N ALA A 609 -6.88 -18.31 3.64
CA ALA A 609 -6.95 -17.02 4.33
C ALA A 609 -5.55 -16.42 4.55
N ALA A 610 -4.59 -17.23 4.99
CA ALA A 610 -3.18 -16.84 5.13
C ALA A 610 -2.59 -16.36 3.78
N ALA A 611 -2.85 -17.12 2.71
CA ALA A 611 -2.41 -16.78 1.38
C ALA A 611 -3.06 -15.49 0.85
N LYS A 612 -4.33 -15.23 1.19
CA LYS A 612 -5.06 -14.01 0.83
C LYS A 612 -4.50 -12.78 1.56
N LEU A 613 -4.17 -12.90 2.85
CA LEU A 613 -3.55 -11.83 3.65
C LEU A 613 -2.18 -11.43 3.07
N MET A 614 -1.35 -12.41 2.74
CA MET A 614 0.00 -12.16 2.22
C MET A 614 0.04 -11.87 0.73
N GLY A 615 -0.88 -12.46 -0.06
CA GLY A 615 -0.89 -12.46 -1.53
C GLY A 615 -0.03 -13.56 -2.18
N ARG A 616 0.55 -14.44 -1.36
CA ARG A 616 1.24 -15.67 -1.78
C ARG A 616 0.90 -16.79 -0.82
N TRP A 617 0.88 -18.02 -1.29
CA TRP A 617 0.89 -19.21 -0.45
C TRP A 617 2.22 -19.31 0.31
N ARG A 618 2.26 -20.08 1.41
CA ARG A 618 3.48 -20.22 2.22
C ARG A 618 4.67 -20.78 1.45
N ASP A 619 4.45 -21.58 0.39
CA ASP A 619 5.49 -22.10 -0.51
C ASP A 619 6.06 -21.06 -1.49
N GLY A 620 5.49 -19.84 -1.52
CA GLY A 620 5.87 -18.75 -2.41
C GLY A 620 5.02 -18.63 -3.67
N THR A 621 4.06 -19.52 -3.92
CA THR A 621 3.17 -19.45 -5.09
C THR A 621 2.32 -18.16 -5.05
N PRO A 622 2.30 -17.34 -6.11
CA PRO A 622 1.39 -16.19 -6.16
C PRO A 622 -0.07 -16.63 -6.19
N VAL A 623 -0.91 -16.08 -5.30
CA VAL A 623 -2.34 -16.42 -5.28
C VAL A 623 -3.02 -16.01 -6.59
N THR A 624 -2.54 -14.94 -7.24
CA THR A 624 -2.99 -14.52 -8.58
C THR A 624 -2.83 -15.61 -9.64
N LEU A 625 -1.81 -16.46 -9.53
CA LEU A 625 -1.54 -17.53 -10.50
C LEU A 625 -2.17 -18.88 -10.10
N SER A 626 -2.53 -19.05 -8.82
CA SER A 626 -3.16 -20.26 -8.31
C SER A 626 -4.06 -19.91 -7.13
N THR A 627 -5.36 -19.82 -7.39
CA THR A 627 -6.36 -19.48 -6.36
C THR A 627 -6.84 -20.69 -5.56
N GLU A 628 -6.55 -21.90 -6.02
CA GLU A 628 -7.05 -23.17 -5.45
C GLU A 628 -6.03 -23.86 -4.52
N GLY A 629 -4.78 -23.41 -4.50
CA GLY A 629 -3.75 -24.01 -3.64
C GLY A 629 -2.31 -23.73 -4.06
N PRO A 630 -1.32 -24.17 -3.26
CA PRO A 630 0.10 -24.03 -3.55
C PRO A 630 0.51 -24.80 -4.82
N ARG A 631 1.37 -24.19 -5.63
CA ARG A 631 1.95 -24.75 -6.85
C ARG A 631 3.40 -24.28 -6.98
N PRO A 632 4.37 -24.94 -6.30
CA PRO A 632 5.74 -24.44 -6.15
C PRO A 632 6.45 -24.04 -7.46
N ALA A 633 6.12 -24.72 -8.57
CA ALA A 633 6.65 -24.41 -9.91
C ALA A 633 6.32 -22.98 -10.39
N LEU A 634 5.30 -22.33 -9.80
CA LEU A 634 4.85 -20.97 -10.14
C LEU A 634 5.50 -19.89 -9.25
N ALA A 635 6.22 -20.25 -8.18
CA ALA A 635 6.72 -19.29 -7.18
C ALA A 635 7.53 -18.11 -7.76
N LYS A 636 8.30 -18.39 -8.83
CA LYS A 636 9.18 -17.42 -9.53
C LYS A 636 8.62 -16.94 -10.87
N GLN A 637 7.41 -17.33 -11.24
CA GLN A 637 6.80 -16.89 -12.50
C GLN A 637 6.43 -15.39 -12.41
N PRO A 638 6.68 -14.61 -13.47
CA PRO A 638 6.23 -13.22 -13.53
C PRO A 638 4.70 -13.18 -13.60
N PHE A 639 4.11 -12.14 -13.02
CA PHE A 639 2.66 -11.91 -13.05
C PHE A 639 2.36 -10.42 -12.92
N SER A 640 1.19 -10.01 -13.39
CA SER A 640 0.60 -8.69 -13.20
C SER A 640 -0.53 -8.78 -12.16
N PHE A 641 -1.07 -7.63 -11.77
CA PHE A 641 -2.28 -7.51 -10.99
C PHE A 641 -3.38 -6.84 -11.81
N GLN A 642 -3.10 -5.76 -12.54
CA GLN A 642 -4.13 -5.06 -13.31
C GLN A 642 -4.64 -5.89 -14.49
N GLU A 643 -3.75 -6.54 -15.23
CA GLU A 643 -4.15 -7.37 -16.39
C GLU A 643 -4.80 -8.70 -15.98
N SER A 644 -4.33 -9.34 -14.90
CA SER A 644 -4.79 -10.68 -14.52
C SER A 644 -5.80 -10.73 -13.38
N ASP A 645 -5.87 -9.69 -12.54
CA ASP A 645 -6.69 -9.68 -11.31
C ASP A 645 -7.01 -8.24 -10.81
N SER A 646 -7.55 -7.41 -11.70
CA SER A 646 -7.85 -5.99 -11.40
C SER A 646 -8.76 -5.84 -10.18
N GLU A 647 -9.73 -6.75 -10.03
CA GLU A 647 -10.73 -6.74 -8.96
C GLU A 647 -10.24 -7.34 -7.64
N GLY A 648 -9.06 -7.98 -7.63
CA GLY A 648 -8.48 -8.61 -6.43
C GLY A 648 -9.15 -9.90 -5.98
N TYR A 649 -9.90 -10.55 -6.87
CA TYR A 649 -10.56 -11.84 -6.59
C TYR A 649 -9.55 -12.96 -6.38
N GLY A 650 -8.39 -12.87 -7.04
CA GLY A 650 -7.25 -13.75 -6.81
C GLY A 650 -6.45 -13.31 -5.58
N CYS A 651 -5.66 -12.26 -5.73
CA CYS A 651 -4.88 -11.61 -4.69
C CYS A 651 -5.58 -10.32 -4.24
N PRO A 652 -6.09 -10.26 -2.99
CA PRO A 652 -6.78 -9.09 -2.48
C PRO A 652 -6.00 -7.80 -2.68
N VAL A 653 -6.70 -6.70 -2.95
CA VAL A 653 -6.05 -5.40 -3.15
C VAL A 653 -5.29 -4.96 -1.89
N GLY A 654 -5.78 -5.36 -0.71
CA GLY A 654 -5.14 -5.12 0.58
C GLY A 654 -4.03 -6.12 0.95
N ALA A 655 -3.73 -7.10 0.10
CA ALA A 655 -2.74 -8.13 0.40
C ALA A 655 -1.32 -7.56 0.49
N HIS A 656 -0.51 -8.11 1.39
CA HIS A 656 0.79 -7.55 1.74
C HIS A 656 1.72 -7.34 0.55
N VAL A 657 1.91 -8.36 -0.30
CA VAL A 657 2.79 -8.23 -1.48
C VAL A 657 2.23 -7.31 -2.56
N ARG A 658 0.89 -7.13 -2.62
CA ARG A 658 0.23 -6.25 -3.60
C ARG A 658 0.31 -4.79 -3.16
N ARG A 659 0.26 -4.53 -1.86
CA ARG A 659 0.53 -3.22 -1.25
C ARG A 659 2.00 -2.83 -1.42
N ALA A 660 2.91 -3.74 -1.06
CA ALA A 660 4.35 -3.47 -1.10
C ALA A 660 4.92 -3.32 -2.52
N ASN A 661 4.31 -3.97 -3.52
CA ASN A 661 4.60 -3.74 -4.94
C ASN A 661 3.30 -3.87 -5.75
N PRO A 662 2.64 -2.74 -6.10
CA PRO A 662 1.39 -2.74 -6.87
C PRO A 662 1.56 -3.22 -8.31
N ARG A 663 2.80 -3.39 -8.79
CA ARG A 663 3.13 -3.79 -10.16
C ARG A 663 2.48 -2.85 -11.18
N ASP A 664 1.65 -3.39 -12.06
CA ASP A 664 0.87 -2.68 -13.07
C ASP A 664 -0.43 -2.08 -12.53
N SER A 665 -0.75 -2.23 -11.23
CA SER A 665 -1.95 -1.67 -10.60
C SER A 665 -1.84 -0.17 -10.39
N ARG A 666 -2.03 0.64 -11.46
CA ARG A 666 -2.48 2.04 -11.43
C ARG A 666 -2.83 2.55 -12.84
N PRO A 667 -3.61 3.65 -12.97
CA PRO A 667 -4.22 4.04 -14.24
C PRO A 667 -3.18 4.21 -15.33
N LYS A 668 -3.47 3.67 -16.51
CA LYS A 668 -2.84 4.15 -17.74
C LYS A 668 -3.22 5.62 -17.84
N ASP A 669 -2.23 6.51 -17.91
CA ASP A 669 -2.44 7.79 -18.57
C ASP A 669 -2.93 7.44 -19.97
N HIS A 670 -4.22 7.66 -20.23
CA HIS A 670 -4.81 7.48 -21.55
C HIS A 670 -4.35 8.64 -22.43
N ASP A 671 -3.06 8.68 -22.76
CA ASP A 671 -2.57 9.37 -23.95
C ASP A 671 -2.70 8.39 -25.12
N PRO A 672 -3.75 8.51 -25.96
CA PRO A 672 -4.02 7.58 -27.04
C PRO A 672 -2.91 7.56 -28.11
N ASP A 673 -2.03 8.57 -28.13
CA ASP A 673 -0.98 8.70 -29.16
C ASP A 673 0.37 8.06 -28.76
N LYS A 674 0.59 7.68 -27.49
CA LYS A 674 1.91 7.20 -27.04
C LYS A 674 2.12 5.69 -27.00
N HIS A 675 1.07 4.87 -26.99
CA HIS A 675 1.20 3.45 -26.59
C HIS A 675 0.94 2.39 -27.67
N GLN A 676 0.86 2.74 -28.96
CA GLN A 676 0.62 1.72 -30.00
C GLN A 676 1.77 0.71 -30.20
N ASN A 677 2.95 0.92 -29.61
CA ASN A 677 4.12 0.04 -29.80
C ASN A 677 4.87 -0.39 -28.53
N GLN A 678 4.37 -0.13 -27.31
CA GLN A 678 5.03 -0.58 -26.08
C GLN A 678 4.47 -1.92 -25.60
N LYS A 679 5.35 -2.89 -25.32
CA LYS A 679 4.99 -4.17 -24.70
C LYS A 679 4.32 -3.92 -23.35
N PRO A 680 3.30 -4.70 -22.94
CA PRO A 680 2.72 -4.57 -21.61
C PRO A 680 3.82 -4.75 -20.57
N HIS A 681 4.05 -3.72 -19.75
CA HIS A 681 5.03 -3.75 -18.69
C HIS A 681 4.45 -4.51 -17.50
N LEU A 682 5.22 -5.46 -16.94
CA LEU A 682 4.84 -6.19 -15.73
C LEU A 682 4.70 -5.27 -14.51
N GLU A 683 5.22 -4.05 -14.58
CA GLU A 683 5.18 -3.04 -13.54
C GLU A 683 5.00 -1.64 -14.14
N SER A 684 4.20 -0.79 -13.51
CA SER A 684 4.08 0.63 -13.85
C SER A 684 5.37 1.41 -13.56
N GLU A 685 5.59 2.55 -14.22
CA GLU A 685 6.73 3.44 -13.92
C GLU A 685 6.75 3.86 -12.45
N LEU A 686 5.56 4.15 -11.89
CA LEU A 686 5.42 4.44 -10.48
C LEU A 686 5.91 3.26 -9.61
N ALA A 687 5.49 2.03 -9.89
CA ALA A 687 5.94 0.86 -9.14
C ALA A 687 7.46 0.66 -9.23
N GLN A 688 8.05 0.94 -10.39
CA GLN A 688 9.50 0.85 -10.63
C GLN A 688 10.29 1.89 -9.81
N ARG A 689 9.77 3.12 -9.68
CA ARG A 689 10.34 4.23 -8.88
C ARG A 689 10.52 3.92 -7.39
N HIS A 690 9.78 2.94 -6.87
CA HIS A 690 9.72 2.62 -5.44
C HIS A 690 10.30 1.24 -5.11
N ARG A 691 11.05 0.64 -6.04
CA ARG A 691 11.67 -0.67 -5.84
C ARG A 691 12.85 -0.57 -4.86
N MET A 692 13.08 -1.64 -4.11
CA MET A 692 14.20 -1.73 -3.16
C MET A 692 14.81 -3.13 -3.16
N LEU A 693 16.09 -3.24 -2.84
CA LEU A 693 16.78 -4.53 -2.69
C LEU A 693 16.68 -5.00 -1.23
N ARG A 694 15.92 -6.06 -0.97
CA ARG A 694 15.73 -6.59 0.41
C ARG A 694 16.78 -7.65 0.75
N ARG A 695 17.37 -7.55 1.93
CA ARG A 695 18.42 -8.44 2.48
C ARG A 695 18.09 -8.91 3.90
N GLY A 696 16.81 -8.94 4.23
CA GLY A 696 16.37 -9.30 5.58
C GLY A 696 16.63 -10.76 5.94
N ILE A 697 16.73 -11.03 7.24
CA ILE A 697 16.95 -12.37 7.80
C ILE A 697 16.17 -12.51 9.13
N PRO A 698 15.54 -13.67 9.41
CA PRO A 698 14.82 -13.86 10.67
C PRO A 698 15.76 -13.89 11.88
N TYR A 699 15.29 -13.42 13.04
CA TYR A 699 15.96 -13.55 14.34
C TYR A 699 15.06 -14.26 15.34
N GLY A 700 15.66 -14.81 16.39
CA GLY A 700 14.95 -15.59 17.41
C GLY A 700 14.68 -17.03 16.97
N LEU A 701 14.31 -17.87 17.95
CA LEU A 701 14.06 -19.29 17.70
C LEU A 701 12.86 -19.48 16.75
N PRO A 702 12.91 -20.45 15.84
CA PRO A 702 11.75 -20.81 15.03
C PRO A 702 10.61 -21.35 15.91
N VAL A 703 9.38 -21.18 15.45
CA VAL A 703 8.21 -21.80 16.07
C VAL A 703 8.24 -23.30 15.75
N SER A 704 7.89 -24.17 16.72
CA SER A 704 7.87 -25.63 16.50
C SER A 704 6.96 -25.99 15.32
N ALA A 705 7.38 -26.99 14.52
CA ALA A 705 6.76 -27.34 13.24
C ALA A 705 5.24 -27.61 13.29
N GLY A 706 4.69 -27.94 14.47
CA GLY A 706 3.27 -28.21 14.68
C GLY A 706 2.33 -27.04 14.37
N ILE A 707 2.79 -25.80 14.53
CA ILE A 707 1.96 -24.60 14.29
C ILE A 707 1.70 -24.37 12.78
N TRP A 708 2.59 -24.87 11.91
CA TRP A 708 2.51 -24.67 10.46
C TRP A 708 1.57 -25.65 9.74
N ALA A 709 1.19 -26.74 10.39
CA ALA A 709 0.55 -27.89 9.76
C ALA A 709 -0.94 -28.05 10.12
N GLY A 710 -1.59 -27.02 10.68
CA GLY A 710 -2.99 -27.10 11.12
C GLY A 710 -3.22 -28.13 12.24
N ALA A 711 -2.14 -28.59 12.89
CA ALA A 711 -2.26 -29.40 14.09
C ALA A 711 -2.79 -28.50 15.23
N PRO A 712 -3.65 -29.01 16.12
CA PRO A 712 -4.05 -28.26 17.31
C PRO A 712 -2.79 -27.78 18.00
N THR A 713 -2.73 -26.48 18.26
CA THR A 713 -1.65 -25.81 19.00
C THR A 713 -1.24 -26.71 20.16
N PRO A 714 0.04 -27.14 20.26
CA PRO A 714 0.53 -27.67 21.52
C PRO A 714 0.17 -26.65 22.60
N ASP A 715 -0.26 -27.13 23.78
CA ASP A 715 -0.52 -26.27 24.94
C ASP A 715 0.54 -25.17 25.00
N VAL A 716 0.10 -23.91 25.03
CA VAL A 716 0.89 -22.67 24.97
C VAL A 716 1.73 -22.46 26.26
N ASN A 717 2.13 -23.56 26.91
CA ASN A 717 2.94 -23.64 28.11
C ASN A 717 4.42 -23.95 27.80
N ASP A 718 4.85 -23.92 26.53
CA ASP A 718 6.28 -23.82 26.26
C ASP A 718 6.74 -22.45 26.78
N GLU A 719 7.56 -22.47 27.84
CA GLU A 719 8.10 -21.35 28.62
C GLU A 719 9.00 -20.38 27.81
N VAL A 720 8.80 -20.24 26.50
CA VAL A 720 9.44 -19.22 25.67
C VAL A 720 8.42 -18.07 25.54
N PRO A 721 8.62 -16.94 26.25
CA PRO A 721 7.75 -15.79 26.12
C PRO A 721 7.59 -15.41 24.65
N ASP A 722 6.35 -15.09 24.25
CA ASP A 722 6.05 -14.52 22.94
C ASP A 722 6.68 -13.12 22.88
N GLY A 723 7.96 -13.05 22.52
CA GLY A 723 8.72 -11.80 22.62
C GLY A 723 10.22 -12.04 22.57
N GLU A 724 10.73 -12.46 21.41
CA GLU A 724 12.13 -12.28 20.97
C GLU A 724 12.38 -12.85 19.56
N ARG A 725 11.35 -12.92 18.71
CA ARG A 725 11.45 -13.44 17.34
C ARG A 725 10.89 -12.46 16.32
N GLY A 726 11.43 -12.52 15.11
CA GLY A 726 10.94 -11.70 14.02
C GLY A 726 11.92 -11.60 12.86
N LEU A 727 11.93 -10.46 12.18
CA LEU A 727 12.73 -10.19 11.01
C LEU A 727 13.67 -9.00 11.25
N LEU A 728 14.97 -9.20 11.00
CA LEU A 728 15.87 -8.09 10.75
C LEU A 728 15.67 -7.65 9.31
N PHE A 729 14.84 -6.63 9.11
CA PHE A 729 14.58 -6.07 7.79
C PHE A 729 15.78 -5.21 7.37
N VAL A 730 16.30 -5.50 6.18
CA VAL A 730 17.37 -4.73 5.54
C VAL A 730 16.91 -4.39 4.12
N ALA A 731 16.94 -3.11 3.76
CA ALA A 731 16.70 -2.67 2.39
C ALA A 731 17.80 -1.71 1.92
N LEU A 732 18.24 -1.89 0.67
CA LEU A 732 19.19 -1.03 0.00
C LEU A 732 18.46 -0.20 -1.06
N VAL A 733 18.68 1.11 -1.01
CA VAL A 733 17.94 2.15 -1.73
C VAL A 733 18.90 3.27 -2.18
N GLY A 734 18.64 3.84 -3.36
CA GLY A 734 19.30 5.06 -3.83
C GLY A 734 18.70 6.34 -3.25
N ASP A 735 17.43 6.29 -2.83
CA ASP A 735 16.69 7.40 -2.22
C ASP A 735 15.74 6.88 -1.13
N ILE A 736 15.98 7.28 0.12
CA ILE A 736 15.23 6.78 1.28
C ILE A 736 13.78 7.24 1.22
N HIS A 737 13.55 8.54 0.96
CA HIS A 737 12.22 9.13 0.93
C HIS A 737 11.37 8.53 -0.21
N ARG A 738 11.92 8.50 -1.43
CA ARG A 738 11.23 8.00 -2.62
C ARG A 738 10.94 6.51 -2.50
N GLN A 739 11.85 5.69 -1.97
CA GLN A 739 11.69 4.24 -2.04
C GLN A 739 11.09 3.68 -0.74
N PHE A 740 11.84 3.70 0.36
CA PHE A 740 11.39 3.05 1.60
C PHE A 740 10.27 3.83 2.30
N GLU A 741 10.46 5.13 2.55
CA GLU A 741 9.48 5.94 3.28
C GLU A 741 8.15 6.01 2.54
N PHE A 742 8.21 6.20 1.22
CA PHE A 742 7.01 6.23 0.39
C PHE A 742 6.21 4.94 0.47
N VAL A 743 6.84 3.78 0.28
CA VAL A 743 6.16 2.48 0.36
C VAL A 743 5.52 2.32 1.74
N GLN A 744 6.27 2.56 2.81
CA GLN A 744 5.76 2.38 4.17
C GLN A 744 4.61 3.34 4.50
N ALA A 745 4.73 4.63 4.18
CA ALA A 745 3.71 5.63 4.53
C ALA A 745 2.50 5.60 3.60
N HIS A 746 2.72 5.57 2.28
CA HIS A 746 1.67 5.78 1.28
C HIS A 746 1.07 4.48 0.74
N TRP A 747 1.78 3.35 0.86
CA TRP A 747 1.25 2.05 0.44
C TRP A 747 0.97 1.10 1.58
N MET A 748 1.79 1.07 2.64
CA MET A 748 1.55 0.16 3.76
C MET A 748 0.70 0.78 4.87
N SER A 749 0.76 2.10 5.07
CA SER A 749 -0.01 2.81 6.11
C SER A 749 -1.24 3.57 5.59
N ASP A 750 -1.43 3.69 4.27
CA ASP A 750 -2.60 4.34 3.64
C ASP A 750 -3.24 3.43 2.57
N GLY A 751 -4.55 3.25 2.65
CA GLY A 751 -5.36 2.45 1.72
C GLY A 751 -5.93 3.24 0.56
N ASN A 752 -5.93 4.59 0.61
CA ASN A 752 -6.56 5.44 -0.42
C ASN A 752 -5.94 5.20 -1.79
N ALA A 753 -4.62 5.04 -1.81
CA ALA A 753 -3.82 4.68 -2.96
C ALA A 753 -4.36 3.47 -3.76
N PHE A 754 -5.05 2.58 -3.05
CA PHE A 754 -5.58 1.29 -3.48
C PHE A 754 -7.12 1.24 -3.47
N ARG A 755 -7.79 2.38 -3.26
CA ARG A 755 -9.26 2.48 -3.12
C ARG A 755 -9.83 1.68 -1.92
N LEU A 756 -9.02 1.53 -0.88
CA LEU A 756 -9.40 0.85 0.37
C LEU A 756 -9.75 1.84 1.50
N GLY A 757 -9.82 3.14 1.20
CA GLY A 757 -10.09 4.17 2.20
C GLY A 757 -9.00 4.18 3.29
N SER A 758 -9.43 4.10 4.55
CA SER A 758 -8.53 4.06 5.70
C SER A 758 -7.94 2.69 6.00
N ASP A 759 -8.27 1.63 5.24
CA ASP A 759 -7.78 0.29 5.51
C ASP A 759 -6.27 0.19 5.27
N ARG A 760 -5.56 -0.37 6.25
CA ARG A 760 -4.10 -0.48 6.26
C ARG A 760 -3.65 -1.89 5.93
N ASP A 761 -2.36 -2.03 5.64
CA ASP A 761 -1.76 -3.34 5.51
C ASP A 761 -1.79 -4.02 6.88
N VAL A 762 -2.39 -5.21 6.97
CA VAL A 762 -2.58 -5.86 8.26
C VAL A 762 -1.33 -6.52 8.83
N ILE A 763 -0.26 -6.61 8.05
CA ILE A 763 1.01 -7.20 8.47
C ILE A 763 1.92 -6.11 9.03
N SER A 764 2.14 -5.07 8.25
CA SER A 764 3.16 -4.03 8.46
C SER A 764 2.60 -2.62 8.62
N GLY A 765 1.27 -2.47 8.58
CA GLY A 765 0.57 -1.24 8.90
C GLY A 765 0.14 -1.19 10.35
N ALA A 766 -0.37 -0.03 10.75
CA ALA A 766 -0.90 0.18 12.08
C ALA A 766 -2.33 -0.34 12.19
N ALA A 767 -2.73 -0.74 13.39
CA ALA A 767 -4.07 -1.26 13.69
C ALA A 767 -4.89 -0.29 14.55
N PRO A 768 -5.25 0.94 14.09
CA PRO A 768 -6.18 1.78 14.83
C PRO A 768 -7.58 1.13 14.84
N ALA A 769 -8.39 1.50 15.82
CA ALA A 769 -9.76 1.00 15.96
C ALA A 769 -10.56 1.11 14.65
N GLY A 770 -11.22 0.02 14.25
CA GLY A 770 -12.00 -0.06 13.01
C GLY A 770 -11.18 -0.37 11.75
N SER A 771 -9.88 -0.63 11.86
CA SER A 771 -9.08 -1.14 10.72
C SER A 771 -9.51 -2.55 10.36
N LYS A 772 -9.52 -2.87 9.07
CA LYS A 772 -9.91 -4.20 8.58
C LYS A 772 -9.11 -4.60 7.36
N PHE A 773 -9.11 -5.90 7.10
CA PHE A 773 -8.72 -6.48 5.83
C PHE A 773 -9.97 -6.97 5.10
N VAL A 774 -10.02 -6.78 3.78
CA VAL A 774 -11.10 -7.29 2.93
C VAL A 774 -10.52 -8.26 1.91
N ALA A 775 -10.96 -9.52 1.97
CA ALA A 775 -10.75 -10.49 0.91
C ALA A 775 -11.84 -10.30 -0.16
N GLN A 776 -11.47 -9.72 -1.31
CA GLN A 776 -12.41 -9.52 -2.40
C GLN A 776 -12.92 -10.86 -2.97
N GLY A 777 -14.17 -10.83 -3.41
CA GLY A 777 -14.88 -11.94 -4.03
C GLY A 777 -16.34 -11.59 -4.26
N ARG A 778 -17.11 -12.52 -4.81
CA ARG A 778 -18.56 -12.34 -5.01
C ARG A 778 -19.31 -12.03 -3.71
N CYS A 779 -18.90 -12.70 -2.63
CA CYS A 779 -19.29 -12.38 -1.27
C CYS A 779 -18.01 -12.00 -0.52
N PRO A 780 -17.65 -10.71 -0.42
CA PRO A 780 -16.41 -10.28 0.21
C PRO A 780 -16.38 -10.70 1.67
N ALA A 781 -15.28 -11.31 2.10
CA ALA A 781 -15.01 -11.61 3.49
C ALA A 781 -14.12 -10.52 4.09
N PHE A 782 -14.22 -10.30 5.40
CA PHE A 782 -13.38 -9.34 6.09
C PHE A 782 -13.04 -9.80 7.48
N VAL A 783 -11.94 -9.27 7.99
CA VAL A 783 -11.50 -9.44 9.38
C VAL A 783 -11.07 -8.07 9.92
N GLU A 784 -11.47 -7.77 11.15
CA GLU A 784 -11.04 -6.56 11.84
C GLU A 784 -9.62 -6.76 12.36
N GLN A 785 -8.72 -5.81 12.08
CA GLN A 785 -7.38 -5.83 12.63
C GLN A 785 -7.39 -5.22 14.04
N ARG A 786 -7.58 -6.07 15.05
CA ARG A 786 -7.64 -5.64 16.46
C ARG A 786 -6.28 -5.36 17.08
N LYS A 787 -5.22 -6.00 16.56
CA LYS A 787 -3.83 -5.82 17.00
C LYS A 787 -2.87 -5.83 15.83
N GLN A 788 -1.72 -5.19 16.01
CA GLN A 788 -0.60 -5.33 15.09
C GLN A 788 0.05 -6.70 15.27
N VAL A 789 0.32 -7.38 14.16
CA VAL A 789 1.06 -8.66 14.17
C VAL A 789 2.56 -8.46 13.95
N VAL A 790 2.99 -7.27 13.52
CA VAL A 790 4.40 -6.87 13.45
C VAL A 790 4.61 -5.57 14.23
N THR A 791 5.60 -5.60 15.13
CA THR A 791 5.98 -4.44 15.95
C THR A 791 7.41 -4.03 15.67
N CYS A 792 7.65 -2.73 15.41
CA CYS A 792 8.99 -2.21 15.23
C CYS A 792 9.66 -2.02 16.60
N ARG A 793 10.76 -2.74 16.85
CA ARG A 793 11.55 -2.69 18.09
C ARG A 793 12.81 -1.83 17.99
N GLY A 794 13.09 -1.29 16.82
CA GLY A 794 14.21 -0.39 16.58
C GLY A 794 14.51 -0.28 15.10
N GLY A 795 15.21 0.77 14.71
CA GLY A 795 15.62 0.95 13.33
C GLY A 795 16.45 2.20 13.15
N GLU A 796 17.24 2.22 12.08
CA GLU A 796 18.03 3.39 11.69
C GLU A 796 18.34 3.36 10.20
N TYR A 797 18.64 4.54 9.64
CA TYR A 797 19.18 4.73 8.32
C TYR A 797 20.71 4.78 8.38
N PHE A 798 21.36 3.94 7.59
CA PHE A 798 22.81 3.89 7.43
C PHE A 798 23.19 4.20 5.99
N LEU A 799 24.40 4.71 5.79
CA LEU A 799 25.09 4.67 4.51
C LEU A 799 25.88 3.35 4.46
N LEU A 800 25.68 2.55 3.42
CA LEU A 800 26.58 1.44 3.05
C LEU A 800 27.59 2.00 2.04
N PRO A 801 28.73 2.56 2.48
CA PRO A 801 29.69 3.21 1.59
C PRO A 801 30.40 2.22 0.66
N GLY A 802 30.85 2.71 -0.49
CA GLY A 802 31.81 2.01 -1.32
C GLY A 802 33.17 1.82 -0.62
N ILE A 803 34.05 0.98 -1.17
CA ILE A 803 35.35 0.64 -0.56
C ILE A 803 36.28 1.85 -0.50
N LYS A 804 36.33 2.69 -1.55
CA LYS A 804 37.08 3.94 -1.57
C LYS A 804 36.53 4.94 -0.54
N ALA A 805 35.21 4.98 -0.37
CA ALA A 805 34.57 5.81 0.66
C ALA A 805 34.90 5.32 2.07
N LEU A 806 34.89 4.01 2.32
CA LEU A 806 35.38 3.44 3.59
C LEU A 806 36.82 3.84 3.88
N ARG A 807 37.70 3.80 2.88
CA ARG A 807 39.09 4.26 3.02
C ARG A 807 39.18 5.77 3.29
N ARG A 808 38.28 6.59 2.75
CA ARG A 808 38.21 8.03 3.06
C ARG A 808 37.75 8.26 4.49
N ILE A 809 36.70 7.56 4.94
CA ILE A 809 36.16 7.62 6.31
C ILE A 809 37.23 7.18 7.32
N ALA A 810 37.93 6.07 7.05
CA ALA A 810 38.99 5.57 7.91
C ALA A 810 40.22 6.50 8.01
N ARG A 811 40.36 7.51 7.14
CA ARG A 811 41.43 8.51 7.24
C ARG A 811 41.07 9.71 8.11
N GLY A 812 39.78 9.94 8.38
CA GLY A 812 39.26 11.14 9.06
C GLY A 812 38.98 12.24 8.06
#